data_AF-A0A1I6FFG7-F1
#
_entry.id   AF-A0A1I6FFG7-F1
#
_cell.length_a   1.000
_cell.length_b   1.000
_cell.length_c   1.000
_cell.angle_alpha   90.00
_cell.angle_beta   90.00
_cell.angle_gamma   90.00
#
_symmetry.space_group_name_H-M   'P 1'
#
loop_
_entity.id
_entity.type
_entity.pdbx_description
1 polymer ?
#
loop_
_entity_poly.entity_id
_entity_poly.type
_entity_poly.pdbx_seq_one_letter_code
_entity_poly.pdbx_strand_id
1 'polypeptide(L)'
;MPRTERPLDCEDTELGRFAADLRKLREKAGKPSYRALASRAHYSAATLSDAAGGKKLPSLAVTLAYVKACGGDEEEWEQRWRDIAAPPEPTGEAPYVGLKAFQKEDADRFHGREKLTAKLVELTHARPFVGVFGASGSGKSSLLRAGLLPRLDQALIFTPGVQPLDECAVRLAQLTGHSAVVLHGELTDPAALGLLIRQHDENLVLVVDQFEEVFTLVGPEQRDWFVRALMSAPHVVIGVRADFYGHVGRHPELVEALEGAQLLVGPLTTDELRRAIVEPALRVGATVESALVTRLVADVVGQAAALPLVQHALVETWHRRRGMTLSLVGYEEAGGVEHAIARTAEAVYEQLDQEQQRIAQRTFLRLIALGEGTEDTKRRANRESFDADVLEHLANARLVTLTEQHAELTHEALIRSWPRLRDWIAEDRETLRVHHQLTEAAAQWDGDRDLLYQGARLAQAAELSADSLTEPEREFLTASQAEGRRRVRRARAVMAVLSVLVLLLAGTVVFAMRQADEVAAQRDIAVAGNAAAEARWLARMSMTEPDAARLALAVYRVSPTEANRDLLLKADAADRRKPYLSASHGSQINKADGGTLYAVTEQGRTGVSLWDLPANRMVVNLPGVPVAVSEDNSRAVLHGKENFGLYDSSPAEEGRKLADLPVHGGSSVARNNGVDVVAGIVSVDRSLKTLAPKMWVHDGSGQVREVVLADPGDAHEVRLSPDGRMLALARMRPDGQSQVELWRFDGTELRLAGRVGAPVGSGRPEFSPDGRLLAMPSPTSATTAVWDVSDPASPVHRADLPEQFAGTSRPMIKFSPDSRQVLLAAARTVTIWDLEQPDAPRRLAGFDNFTMDVMSADNWSSQFVISTGDGFFWHLRVDAEQAVQDLCPRHAELSDREWAKYFPDIERVPVC
;
A
#
# COMPACT_ATOMS: atom_id res chain seq x y z
N MET A 1 64.78 63.40 -28.81
CA MET A 1 63.51 64.12 -28.98
C MET A 1 62.37 63.16 -28.63
N PRO A 2 61.36 63.57 -27.84
CA PRO A 2 60.17 62.75 -27.67
C PRO A 2 59.51 62.55 -29.03
N ARG A 3 59.12 61.32 -29.37
CA ARG A 3 58.32 61.06 -30.58
C ARG A 3 57.04 61.89 -30.47
N THR A 4 56.82 62.78 -31.42
CA THR A 4 55.59 63.57 -31.53
C THR A 4 54.41 62.62 -31.78
N GLU A 5 53.31 62.88 -31.07
CA GLU A 5 52.08 62.11 -31.26
C GLU A 5 51.56 62.28 -32.68
N ARG A 6 51.10 61.18 -33.28
CA ARG A 6 50.40 61.25 -34.55
C ARG A 6 49.05 61.97 -34.35
N PRO A 7 48.60 62.77 -35.34
CA PRO A 7 47.25 63.32 -35.34
C PRO A 7 46.20 62.22 -35.13
N LEU A 8 45.10 62.54 -34.45
CA LEU A 8 43.98 61.61 -34.35
C LEU A 8 43.26 61.61 -35.70
N ASP A 9 43.21 60.46 -36.37
CA ASP A 9 42.62 60.34 -37.72
C ASP A 9 41.08 60.53 -37.72
N CYS A 10 40.42 60.61 -36.56
CA CYS A 10 38.95 60.55 -36.41
C CYS A 10 38.40 61.41 -35.24
N GLU A 11 38.70 62.70 -35.15
CA GLU A 11 38.21 63.57 -34.05
C GLU A 11 36.67 63.71 -33.96
N ASP A 12 35.94 63.37 -35.02
CA ASP A 12 34.47 63.49 -35.09
C ASP A 12 33.70 62.31 -34.45
N THR A 13 34.38 61.23 -34.08
CA THR A 13 33.77 60.05 -33.43
C THR A 13 33.80 60.17 -31.89
N GLU A 14 32.84 59.56 -31.18
CA GLU A 14 32.83 59.56 -29.70
C GLU A 14 34.11 58.98 -29.10
N LEU A 15 34.63 57.90 -29.70
CA LEU A 15 35.92 57.30 -29.33
C LEU A 15 37.10 58.25 -29.62
N GLY A 16 37.06 58.98 -30.73
CA GLY A 16 38.06 59.98 -31.09
C GLY A 16 38.10 61.14 -30.10
N ARG A 17 36.93 61.66 -29.70
CA ARG A 17 36.79 62.71 -28.66
C ARG A 17 37.27 62.23 -27.30
N PHE A 18 36.97 60.99 -26.94
CA PHE A 18 37.47 60.36 -25.72
C PHE A 18 39.00 60.26 -25.68
N ALA A 19 39.62 59.82 -26.78
CA ALA A 19 41.08 59.79 -26.90
C ALA A 19 41.71 61.20 -26.91
N ALA A 20 41.06 62.17 -27.56
CA ALA A 20 41.50 63.58 -27.53
C ALA A 20 41.44 64.15 -26.12
N ASP A 21 40.41 63.83 -25.35
CA ASP A 21 40.27 64.30 -23.97
C ASP A 21 41.27 63.61 -23.03
N LEU A 22 41.63 62.34 -23.25
CA LEU A 22 42.74 61.69 -22.52
C LEU A 22 44.09 62.37 -22.81
N ARG A 23 44.30 62.83 -24.04
CA ARG A 23 45.49 63.65 -24.38
C ARG A 23 45.43 64.99 -23.66
N LYS A 24 44.30 65.70 -23.68
CA LYS A 24 44.12 66.97 -22.95
C LYS A 24 44.32 66.81 -21.44
N LEU A 25 43.86 65.72 -20.85
CA LEU A 25 44.08 65.41 -19.43
C LEU A 25 45.57 65.27 -19.13
N ARG A 26 46.32 64.58 -20.00
CA ARG A 26 47.79 64.49 -19.89
C ARG A 26 48.46 65.85 -20.09
N GLU A 27 47.92 66.72 -20.95
CA GLU A 27 48.44 68.07 -21.11
C GLU A 27 48.25 68.92 -19.84
N LYS A 28 47.08 68.87 -19.22
CA LYS A 28 46.80 69.52 -17.93
C LYS A 28 47.72 69.01 -16.81
N ALA A 29 48.11 67.74 -16.86
CA ALA A 29 49.07 67.12 -15.93
C ALA A 29 50.54 67.49 -16.17
N GLY A 30 50.84 68.45 -17.06
CA GLY A 30 52.20 68.90 -17.35
C GLY A 30 52.91 68.14 -18.47
N LYS A 31 52.17 67.48 -19.37
CA LYS A 31 52.68 66.70 -20.53
C LYS A 31 53.76 65.66 -20.16
N PRO A 32 53.56 64.80 -19.14
CA PRO A 32 54.50 63.72 -18.86
C PRO A 32 54.66 62.81 -20.09
N SER A 33 55.90 62.40 -20.38
CA SER A 33 56.14 61.39 -21.43
C SER A 33 55.41 60.09 -21.12
N TYR A 34 55.00 59.30 -22.12
CA TYR A 34 54.37 58.00 -21.89
C TYR A 34 55.20 57.04 -21.03
N ARG A 35 56.54 57.19 -21.03
CA ARG A 35 57.44 56.42 -20.15
C ARG A 35 57.35 56.85 -18.69
N ALA A 36 57.20 58.16 -18.45
CA ALA A 36 56.97 58.69 -17.10
C ALA A 36 55.55 58.34 -16.61
N LEU A 37 54.57 58.38 -17.51
CA LEU A 37 53.18 57.98 -17.21
C LEU A 37 53.08 56.48 -16.90
N ALA A 38 53.80 55.64 -17.65
CA ALA A 38 53.91 54.20 -17.39
C ALA A 38 54.41 53.88 -15.98
N SER A 39 55.39 54.64 -15.48
CA SER A 39 55.90 54.46 -14.11
C SER A 39 54.88 54.80 -13.02
N ARG A 40 53.88 55.64 -13.32
CA ARG A 40 52.83 56.08 -12.38
C ARG A 40 51.57 55.24 -12.48
N ALA A 41 51.22 54.80 -13.70
CA ALA A 41 50.03 54.01 -13.99
C ALA A 41 50.27 52.50 -13.87
N HIS A 42 51.52 52.05 -13.75
CA HIS A 42 51.90 50.63 -13.75
C HIS A 42 51.48 49.84 -15.02
N TYR A 43 51.34 50.54 -16.15
CA TYR A 43 51.09 49.96 -17.48
C TYR A 43 52.21 50.29 -18.46
N SER A 44 52.37 49.51 -19.53
CA SER A 44 53.41 49.75 -20.53
C SER A 44 53.19 51.09 -21.27
N ALA A 45 54.27 51.75 -21.68
CA ALA A 45 54.19 52.99 -22.46
C ALA A 45 53.47 52.80 -23.80
N ALA A 46 53.55 51.60 -24.40
CA ALA A 46 52.82 51.26 -25.62
C ALA A 46 51.31 51.17 -25.37
N THR A 47 50.88 50.54 -24.27
CA THR A 47 49.47 50.43 -23.88
C THR A 47 48.84 51.81 -23.62
N LEU A 48 49.55 52.70 -22.93
CA LEU A 48 49.06 54.05 -22.65
C LEU A 48 49.06 54.95 -23.91
N SER A 49 50.02 54.74 -24.82
CA SER A 49 50.04 55.42 -26.11
C SER A 49 48.91 54.94 -27.03
N ASP A 50 48.61 53.64 -27.02
CA ASP A 50 47.48 53.05 -27.73
C ASP A 50 46.13 53.54 -27.17
N ALA A 51 46.01 53.66 -25.84
CA ALA A 51 44.81 54.15 -25.17
C ALA A 51 44.44 55.58 -25.60
N ALA A 52 45.45 56.45 -25.75
CA ALA A 52 45.30 57.80 -26.28
C ALA A 52 45.36 57.86 -27.82
N GLY A 53 45.34 56.73 -28.50
CA GLY A 53 45.49 56.60 -29.95
C GLY A 53 44.19 56.69 -30.74
N GLY A 54 43.02 56.53 -30.09
CA GLY A 54 41.70 56.66 -30.72
C GLY A 54 41.29 55.53 -31.67
N LYS A 55 42.08 54.46 -31.78
CA LYS A 55 41.80 53.32 -32.68
C LYS A 55 40.94 52.23 -32.05
N LYS A 56 40.97 52.12 -30.72
CA LYS A 56 40.25 51.13 -29.92
C LYS A 56 39.94 51.75 -28.55
N LEU A 57 38.78 51.44 -27.98
CA LEU A 57 38.46 51.85 -26.62
C LEU A 57 39.41 51.11 -25.66
N PRO A 58 40.24 51.82 -24.87
CA PRO A 58 41.07 51.17 -23.85
C PRO A 58 40.20 50.48 -22.80
N SER A 59 40.72 49.47 -22.11
CA SER A 59 39.98 48.85 -21.01
C SER A 59 39.76 49.86 -19.88
N LEU A 60 38.67 49.69 -19.11
CA LEU A 60 38.37 50.56 -17.98
C LEU A 60 39.55 50.68 -17.01
N ALA A 61 40.23 49.58 -16.71
CA ALA A 61 41.41 49.57 -15.85
C ALA A 61 42.59 50.41 -16.41
N VAL A 62 42.82 50.39 -17.72
CA VAL A 62 43.85 51.21 -18.37
C VAL A 62 43.44 52.68 -18.38
N THR A 63 42.16 52.97 -18.64
CA THR A 63 41.60 54.32 -18.59
C THR A 63 41.76 54.94 -17.20
N LEU A 64 41.31 54.24 -16.15
CA LEU A 64 41.39 54.74 -14.77
C LEU A 64 42.83 54.92 -14.31
N ALA A 65 43.72 53.99 -14.64
CA ALA A 65 45.15 54.14 -14.33
C ALA A 65 45.80 55.32 -15.07
N TYR A 66 45.40 55.57 -16.33
CA TYR A 66 45.85 56.74 -17.09
C TYR A 66 45.37 58.04 -16.44
N VAL A 67 44.08 58.10 -16.09
CA VAL A 67 43.41 59.25 -15.47
C VAL A 67 44.02 59.54 -14.10
N LYS A 68 44.16 58.52 -13.27
CA LYS A 68 44.81 58.59 -11.95
C LYS A 68 46.26 59.09 -12.05
N ALA A 69 47.04 58.56 -12.98
CA ALA A 69 48.42 58.99 -13.19
C ALA A 69 48.56 60.44 -13.70
N CYS A 70 47.48 61.00 -14.26
CA CYS A 70 47.36 62.40 -14.67
C CYS A 70 46.62 63.28 -13.65
N GLY A 71 46.16 62.74 -12.53
CA GLY A 71 45.41 63.49 -11.51
C GLY A 71 44.00 63.92 -11.94
N GLY A 72 43.35 63.18 -12.84
CA GLY A 72 41.94 63.38 -13.19
C GLY A 72 40.99 62.65 -12.22
N ASP A 73 39.71 62.98 -12.32
CA ASP A 73 38.64 62.34 -11.54
C ASP A 73 38.35 60.92 -12.06
N GLU A 74 38.62 59.91 -11.23
CA GLU A 74 38.42 58.51 -11.61
C GLU A 74 36.91 58.18 -11.81
N GLU A 75 36.00 58.79 -11.05
CA GLU A 75 34.55 58.50 -11.15
C GLU A 75 33.93 59.14 -12.40
N GLU A 76 34.31 60.38 -12.73
CA GLU A 76 33.86 61.04 -13.96
C GLU A 76 34.30 60.24 -15.20
N TRP A 77 35.56 59.80 -15.22
CA TRP A 77 36.11 59.07 -16.34
C TRP A 77 35.62 57.62 -16.42
N GLU A 78 35.29 57.01 -15.28
CA GLU A 78 34.57 55.74 -15.26
C GLU A 78 33.20 55.87 -15.91
N GLN A 79 32.42 56.91 -15.55
CA GLN A 79 31.11 57.13 -16.13
C GLN A 79 31.19 57.41 -17.63
N ARG A 80 32.11 58.28 -18.06
CA ARG A 80 32.33 58.56 -19.49
C ARG A 80 32.80 57.34 -20.28
N TRP A 81 33.60 56.48 -19.66
CA TRP A 81 33.98 55.20 -20.26
C TRP A 81 32.76 54.28 -20.40
N ARG A 82 31.91 54.20 -19.37
CA ARG A 82 30.67 53.42 -19.38
C ARG A 82 29.68 53.93 -20.42
N ASP A 83 29.56 55.23 -20.63
CA ASP A 83 28.65 55.81 -21.62
C ASP A 83 29.09 55.46 -23.06
N ILE A 84 30.39 55.38 -23.33
CA ILE A 84 30.93 54.93 -24.64
C ILE A 84 30.93 53.40 -24.76
N ALA A 85 31.10 52.70 -23.64
CA ALA A 85 31.02 51.25 -23.58
C ALA A 85 29.57 50.73 -23.56
N ALA A 86 28.59 51.60 -23.32
CA ALA A 86 27.19 51.27 -23.33
C ALA A 86 26.80 50.80 -24.75
N PRO A 87 26.12 49.65 -24.87
CA PRO A 87 25.68 49.17 -26.17
C PRO A 87 24.70 50.19 -26.78
N PRO A 88 24.86 50.61 -28.05
CA PRO A 88 23.88 51.45 -28.70
C PRO A 88 22.54 50.70 -28.79
N GLU A 89 21.42 51.43 -28.74
CA GLU A 89 20.10 50.83 -28.98
C GLU A 89 20.10 50.10 -30.35
N PRO A 90 19.54 48.88 -30.42
CA PRO A 90 19.61 48.04 -31.62
C PRO A 90 18.70 48.59 -32.72
N THR A 91 19.16 49.62 -33.42
CA THR A 91 18.50 50.16 -34.61
C THR A 91 19.15 49.53 -35.84
N GLY A 92 18.58 48.41 -36.30
CA GLY A 92 18.98 47.74 -37.53
C GLY A 92 18.63 46.25 -37.54
N GLU A 93 17.96 45.82 -38.60
CA GLU A 93 17.73 44.41 -38.90
C GLU A 93 19.08 43.68 -38.99
N ALA A 94 19.18 42.48 -38.40
CA ALA A 94 20.42 41.72 -38.44
C ALA A 94 20.74 41.29 -39.88
N PRO A 95 22.01 41.32 -40.33
CA PRO A 95 22.40 40.85 -41.66
C PRO A 95 22.33 39.31 -41.80
N TYR A 96 21.83 38.61 -40.78
CA TYR A 96 21.74 37.16 -40.69
C TYR A 96 20.29 36.75 -40.44
N VAL A 97 19.85 35.65 -41.04
CA VAL A 97 18.45 35.20 -41.02
C VAL A 97 18.09 34.30 -39.82
N GLY A 98 19.10 33.93 -39.02
CA GLY A 98 18.94 33.04 -37.87
C GLY A 98 18.62 31.59 -38.26
N LEU A 99 17.69 30.96 -37.54
CA LEU A 99 17.29 29.57 -37.79
C LEU A 99 16.40 29.40 -39.04
N LYS A 100 15.88 30.49 -39.61
CA LYS A 100 15.00 30.46 -40.78
C LYS A 100 15.77 30.00 -42.03
N ALA A 101 15.06 29.37 -42.97
CA ALA A 101 15.60 29.13 -44.30
C ALA A 101 15.65 30.45 -45.08
N PHE A 102 16.75 30.68 -45.81
CA PHE A 102 16.85 31.81 -46.74
C PHE A 102 15.74 31.72 -47.80
N GLN A 103 15.05 32.84 -48.01
CA GLN A 103 14.00 33.01 -49.01
C GLN A 103 14.52 33.78 -50.23
N LYS A 104 13.66 34.00 -51.23
CA LYS A 104 14.01 34.76 -52.44
C LYS A 104 14.47 36.18 -52.11
N GLU A 105 13.89 36.77 -51.07
CA GLU A 105 14.18 38.13 -50.60
C GLU A 105 15.56 38.23 -49.93
N ASP A 106 16.08 37.12 -49.39
CA ASP A 106 17.37 37.07 -48.68
C ASP A 106 18.56 36.80 -49.62
N ALA A 107 18.37 36.93 -50.93
CA ALA A 107 19.39 36.61 -51.95
C ALA A 107 20.68 37.43 -51.78
N ASP A 108 20.57 38.63 -51.21
CA ASP A 108 21.69 39.52 -50.88
C ASP A 108 22.42 39.14 -49.59
N ARG A 109 21.81 38.32 -48.73
CA ARG A 109 22.41 37.78 -47.49
C ARG A 109 22.95 36.36 -47.72
N PHE A 110 22.61 35.71 -48.84
CA PHE A 110 22.99 34.33 -49.15
C PHE A 110 24.38 34.21 -49.81
N HIS A 111 25.40 33.98 -48.99
CA HIS A 111 26.80 33.88 -49.41
C HIS A 111 27.42 32.51 -49.15
N GLY A 112 28.50 32.19 -49.88
CA GLY A 112 29.26 30.94 -49.72
C GLY A 112 28.77 29.78 -50.60
N ARG A 113 27.76 29.97 -51.45
CA ARG A 113 27.25 28.94 -52.36
C ARG A 113 27.29 29.35 -53.84
N GLU A 114 28.06 30.38 -54.17
CA GLU A 114 28.08 31.01 -55.49
C GLU A 114 28.40 30.02 -56.61
N LYS A 115 29.36 29.11 -56.38
CA LYS A 115 29.74 28.07 -57.36
C LYS A 115 28.63 27.07 -57.63
N LEU A 116 27.96 26.60 -56.56
CA LEU A 116 26.84 25.66 -56.69
C LEU A 116 25.62 26.34 -57.32
N THR A 117 25.33 27.59 -56.94
CA THR A 117 24.25 28.38 -57.54
C THR A 117 24.47 28.58 -59.04
N ALA A 118 25.69 28.96 -59.46
CA ALA A 118 26.01 29.14 -60.87
C ALA A 118 25.82 27.85 -61.67
N LYS A 119 26.30 26.72 -61.14
CA LYS A 119 26.13 25.40 -61.76
C LYS A 119 24.65 24.97 -61.83
N LEU A 120 23.86 25.27 -60.81
CA LEU A 120 22.43 24.97 -60.80
C LEU A 120 21.69 25.75 -61.89
N VAL A 121 21.95 27.05 -62.00
CA VAL A 121 21.36 27.91 -63.04
C VAL A 121 21.73 27.40 -64.44
N GLU A 122 23.00 27.06 -64.67
CA GLU A 122 23.46 26.46 -65.93
C GLU A 122 22.72 25.16 -66.27
N LEU A 123 22.58 24.26 -65.29
CA LEU A 123 21.85 23.01 -65.47
C LEU A 123 20.36 23.23 -65.78
N THR A 124 19.71 24.18 -65.10
CA THR A 124 18.30 24.51 -65.31
C THR A 124 18.04 25.08 -66.72
N HIS A 125 18.97 25.84 -67.29
CA HIS A 125 18.86 26.30 -68.68
C HIS A 125 19.17 25.19 -69.69
N ALA A 126 20.07 24.26 -69.37
CA ALA A 126 20.52 23.22 -70.30
C ALA A 126 19.59 21.99 -70.34
N ARG A 127 18.79 21.75 -69.29
CA ARG A 127 17.99 20.52 -69.14
C ARG A 127 16.55 20.85 -68.73
N PRO A 128 15.55 20.13 -69.26
CA PRO A 128 14.15 20.34 -68.90
C PRO A 128 13.82 19.81 -67.49
N PHE A 129 14.62 18.90 -66.95
CA PHE A 129 14.41 18.33 -65.62
C PHE A 129 15.74 18.28 -64.86
N VAL A 130 15.78 18.84 -63.65
CA VAL A 130 17.00 18.91 -62.82
C VAL A 130 16.71 18.44 -61.40
N GLY A 131 17.60 17.63 -60.84
CA GLY A 131 17.50 17.16 -59.45
C GLY A 131 18.60 17.72 -58.56
N VAL A 132 18.21 18.29 -57.42
CA VAL A 132 19.12 18.80 -56.38
C VAL A 132 19.07 17.88 -55.17
N PHE A 133 20.17 17.16 -54.93
CA PHE A 133 20.26 16.11 -53.93
C PHE A 133 21.20 16.47 -52.78
N GLY A 134 20.93 15.99 -51.56
CA GLY A 134 21.80 16.27 -50.41
C GLY A 134 21.15 15.91 -49.07
N ALA A 135 21.97 15.82 -48.02
CA ALA A 135 21.50 15.50 -46.67
C ALA A 135 20.49 16.55 -46.14
N SER A 136 19.71 16.19 -45.12
CA SER A 136 18.85 17.16 -44.44
C SER A 136 19.69 18.31 -43.87
N GLY A 137 19.22 19.55 -44.03
CA GLY A 137 19.93 20.74 -43.57
C GLY A 137 21.23 21.10 -44.32
N SER A 138 21.59 20.43 -45.42
CA SER A 138 22.77 20.82 -46.24
C SER A 138 22.62 22.17 -46.97
N GLY A 139 21.44 22.77 -46.92
CA GLY A 139 21.11 24.05 -47.54
C GLY A 139 20.41 23.95 -48.90
N LYS A 140 19.85 22.77 -49.26
CA LYS A 140 19.11 22.58 -50.53
C LYS A 140 17.99 23.59 -50.74
N SER A 141 17.06 23.69 -49.79
CA SER A 141 15.91 24.60 -49.88
C SER A 141 16.36 26.06 -49.95
N SER A 142 17.40 26.45 -49.21
CA SER A 142 18.00 27.79 -49.32
C SER A 142 18.70 28.03 -50.66
N LEU A 143 19.36 27.02 -51.23
CA LEU A 143 19.97 27.08 -52.56
C LEU A 143 18.89 27.25 -53.64
N LEU A 144 17.76 26.54 -53.53
CA LEU A 144 16.64 26.69 -54.43
C LEU A 144 16.01 28.09 -54.29
N ARG A 145 15.69 28.51 -53.07
CA ARG A 145 14.94 29.74 -52.80
C ARG A 145 15.73 31.03 -52.96
N ALA A 146 16.92 31.13 -52.36
CA ALA A 146 17.76 32.33 -52.37
C ALA A 146 18.88 32.27 -53.41
N GLY A 147 19.25 31.07 -53.85
CA GLY A 147 20.23 30.87 -54.92
C GLY A 147 19.59 30.93 -56.31
N LEU A 148 18.67 30.00 -56.59
CA LEU A 148 18.11 29.78 -57.92
C LEU A 148 16.98 30.77 -58.26
N LEU A 149 15.90 30.87 -57.47
CA LEU A 149 14.73 31.69 -57.81
C LEU A 149 15.03 33.16 -58.16
N PRO A 150 15.98 33.88 -57.50
CA PRO A 150 16.28 35.27 -57.85
C PRO A 150 17.00 35.42 -59.19
N ARG A 151 17.48 34.32 -59.78
CA ARG A 151 18.24 34.28 -61.04
C ARG A 151 17.43 33.72 -62.21
N LEU A 152 16.16 33.40 -61.98
CA LEU A 152 15.21 32.95 -62.99
C LEU A 152 14.21 34.07 -63.28
N ASP A 153 13.83 34.22 -64.54
CA ASP A 153 12.88 35.26 -64.97
C ASP A 153 11.46 34.96 -64.45
N GLN A 154 10.99 33.73 -64.64
CA GLN A 154 9.74 33.22 -64.08
C GLN A 154 9.95 31.86 -63.42
N ALA A 155 9.62 31.75 -62.15
CA ALA A 155 9.70 30.51 -61.41
C ALA A 155 8.59 30.39 -60.36
N LEU A 156 8.07 29.19 -60.21
CA LEU A 156 7.08 28.84 -59.21
C LEU A 156 7.70 27.83 -58.24
N ILE A 157 7.67 28.10 -56.94
CA ILE A 157 8.14 27.14 -55.92
C ILE A 157 6.99 26.67 -55.04
N PHE A 158 6.97 25.38 -54.73
CA PHE A 158 6.05 24.81 -53.76
C PHE A 158 6.62 23.54 -53.13
N THR A 159 5.97 23.13 -52.04
CA THR A 159 6.21 21.87 -51.32
C THR A 159 4.97 20.99 -51.52
N PRO A 160 5.11 19.71 -51.91
CA PRO A 160 3.99 18.85 -52.31
C PRO A 160 2.89 18.63 -51.26
N GLY A 161 3.22 18.39 -49.99
CA GLY A 161 2.25 18.04 -48.96
C GLY A 161 1.46 16.75 -49.24
N VAL A 162 0.32 16.59 -48.56
CA VAL A 162 -0.57 15.41 -48.68
C VAL A 162 -1.35 15.40 -50.00
N GLN A 163 -1.65 16.57 -50.56
CA GLN A 163 -2.40 16.76 -51.81
C GLN A 163 -1.56 17.60 -52.79
N PRO A 164 -0.57 16.99 -53.49
CA PRO A 164 0.40 17.71 -54.32
C PRO A 164 -0.22 18.44 -55.50
N LEU A 165 -1.34 17.95 -55.99
CA LEU A 165 -2.12 18.57 -57.05
C LEU A 165 -2.77 19.88 -56.63
N ASP A 166 -3.31 19.92 -55.41
CA ASP A 166 -4.01 21.07 -54.87
C ASP A 166 -3.00 22.19 -54.59
N GLU A 167 -1.85 21.84 -54.00
CA GLU A 167 -0.76 22.80 -53.76
C GLU A 167 -0.23 23.37 -55.08
N CYS A 168 -0.05 22.53 -56.11
CA CYS A 168 0.35 22.99 -57.43
C CYS A 168 -0.70 23.94 -58.04
N ALA A 169 -1.99 23.58 -57.98
CA ALA A 169 -3.09 24.41 -58.52
C ALA A 169 -3.22 25.76 -57.78
N VAL A 170 -3.05 25.78 -56.46
CA VAL A 170 -3.08 27.02 -55.65
C VAL A 170 -1.93 27.94 -56.05
N ARG A 171 -0.75 27.40 -56.29
CA ARG A 171 0.45 28.18 -56.65
C ARG A 171 0.36 28.69 -58.08
N LEU A 172 -0.14 27.88 -59.01
CA LEU A 172 -0.46 28.32 -60.37
C LEU A 172 -1.58 29.37 -60.40
N ALA A 173 -2.59 29.27 -59.53
CA ALA A 173 -3.63 30.29 -59.40
C ALA A 173 -3.06 31.66 -59.01
N GLN A 174 -2.11 31.68 -58.06
CA GLN A 174 -1.43 32.92 -57.65
C GLN A 174 -0.63 33.58 -58.79
N LEU A 175 -0.08 32.78 -59.70
CA LEU A 175 0.71 33.27 -60.83
C LEU A 175 -0.17 33.69 -62.02
N THR A 176 -1.17 32.89 -62.37
CA THR A 176 -2.00 33.07 -63.57
C THR A 176 -3.24 33.93 -63.34
N GLY A 177 -3.59 34.23 -62.08
CA GLY A 177 -4.80 34.98 -61.71
C GLY A 177 -6.11 34.19 -61.84
N HIS A 178 -6.06 32.90 -62.16
CA HIS A 178 -7.23 32.01 -62.21
C HIS A 178 -7.61 31.46 -60.83
N SER A 179 -8.80 30.88 -60.70
CA SER A 179 -9.22 30.20 -59.46
C SER A 179 -8.53 28.84 -59.34
N ALA A 180 -7.99 28.53 -58.15
CA ALA A 180 -7.37 27.24 -57.86
C ALA A 180 -8.31 26.05 -58.09
N VAL A 181 -9.62 26.23 -57.86
CA VAL A 181 -10.64 25.19 -58.12
C VAL A 181 -10.80 24.91 -59.61
N VAL A 182 -10.71 25.95 -60.45
CA VAL A 182 -10.82 25.81 -61.91
C VAL A 182 -9.57 25.11 -62.44
N LEU A 183 -8.39 25.57 -62.03
CA LEU A 183 -7.12 24.94 -62.44
C LEU A 183 -7.01 23.49 -61.99
N HIS A 184 -7.44 23.16 -60.76
CA HIS A 184 -7.51 21.77 -60.31
C HIS A 184 -8.46 20.94 -61.17
N GLY A 185 -9.64 21.49 -61.52
CA GLY A 185 -10.60 20.83 -62.41
C GLY A 185 -10.11 20.61 -63.85
N GLU A 186 -9.11 21.38 -64.29
CA GLU A 186 -8.46 21.23 -65.61
C GLU A 186 -7.33 20.18 -65.59
N LEU A 187 -6.75 19.89 -64.42
CA LEU A 187 -5.72 18.87 -64.21
C LEU A 187 -6.31 17.43 -64.18
N THR A 188 -7.06 17.08 -65.23
CA THR A 188 -7.76 15.79 -65.35
C THR A 188 -6.85 14.63 -65.78
N ASP A 189 -5.74 14.93 -66.47
CA ASP A 189 -4.70 13.98 -66.83
C ASP A 189 -3.30 14.58 -66.62
N PRO A 190 -2.23 13.76 -66.53
CA PRO A 190 -0.88 14.26 -66.25
C PRO A 190 -0.33 15.23 -67.31
N ALA A 191 -0.74 15.12 -68.57
CA ALA A 191 -0.26 15.99 -69.64
C ALA A 191 -0.85 17.41 -69.56
N ALA A 192 -2.00 17.57 -68.89
CA ALA A 192 -2.67 18.86 -68.70
C ALA A 192 -1.77 19.89 -68.00
N LEU A 193 -0.93 19.48 -67.03
CA LEU A 193 -0.02 20.40 -66.33
C LEU A 193 0.97 21.06 -67.30
N GLY A 194 1.58 20.28 -68.18
CA GLY A 194 2.52 20.78 -69.18
C GLY A 194 1.88 21.66 -70.25
N LEU A 195 0.58 21.44 -70.55
CA LEU A 195 -0.18 22.31 -71.45
C LEU A 195 -0.52 23.64 -70.79
N LEU A 196 -0.99 23.62 -69.54
CA LEU A 196 -1.31 24.82 -68.77
C LEU A 196 -0.09 25.72 -68.59
N ILE A 197 1.06 25.14 -68.24
CA ILE A 197 2.31 25.91 -68.10
C ILE A 197 2.70 26.54 -69.45
N ARG A 198 2.70 25.78 -70.55
CA ARG A 198 3.06 26.30 -71.88
C ARG A 198 2.10 27.37 -72.41
N GLN A 199 0.82 27.30 -72.06
CA GLN A 199 -0.16 28.33 -72.43
C GLN A 199 0.08 29.65 -71.67
N HIS A 200 0.61 29.58 -70.46
CA HIS A 200 0.93 30.75 -69.66
C HIS A 200 2.32 31.32 -69.99
N ASP A 201 3.37 30.52 -69.82
CA ASP A 201 4.74 30.85 -70.18
C ASP A 201 5.57 29.57 -70.35
N GLU A 202 6.13 29.35 -71.56
CA GLU A 202 6.99 28.21 -71.86
C GLU A 202 8.31 28.21 -71.07
N ASN A 203 8.75 29.36 -70.57
CA ASN A 203 9.97 29.53 -69.79
C ASN A 203 9.76 29.42 -68.28
N LEU A 204 8.53 29.17 -67.81
CA LEU A 204 8.23 29.02 -66.40
C LEU A 204 8.92 27.78 -65.82
N VAL A 205 9.78 27.99 -64.82
CA VAL A 205 10.46 26.90 -64.11
C VAL A 205 9.67 26.49 -62.88
N LEU A 206 9.28 25.23 -62.81
CA LEU A 206 8.60 24.64 -61.65
C LEU A 206 9.61 24.07 -60.66
N VAL A 207 9.70 24.65 -59.47
CA VAL A 207 10.59 24.21 -58.41
C VAL A 207 9.78 23.46 -57.34
N VAL A 208 10.02 22.16 -57.22
CA VAL A 208 9.37 21.30 -56.21
C VAL A 208 10.37 21.03 -55.09
N ASP A 209 10.27 21.79 -54.00
CA ASP A 209 11.13 21.64 -52.83
C ASP A 209 10.58 20.54 -51.92
N GLN A 210 11.46 19.81 -51.23
CA GLN A 210 11.10 18.65 -50.39
C GLN A 210 10.29 17.58 -51.16
N PHE A 211 10.73 17.24 -52.37
CA PHE A 211 10.07 16.26 -53.23
C PHE A 211 9.95 14.87 -52.58
N GLU A 212 10.76 14.56 -51.56
CA GLU A 212 10.59 13.35 -50.76
C GLU A 212 9.18 13.17 -50.17
N GLU A 213 8.42 14.25 -49.95
CA GLU A 213 7.04 14.18 -49.44
C GLU A 213 6.10 13.40 -50.37
N VAL A 214 6.37 13.41 -51.68
CA VAL A 214 5.62 12.60 -52.65
C VAL A 214 5.80 11.10 -52.38
N PHE A 215 6.94 10.70 -51.83
CA PHE A 215 7.22 9.31 -51.47
C PHE A 215 6.70 8.90 -50.10
N THR A 216 6.53 9.86 -49.17
CA THR A 216 6.14 9.59 -47.79
C THR A 216 4.67 9.86 -47.49
N LEU A 217 4.08 10.91 -48.08
CA LEU A 217 2.73 11.39 -47.74
C LEU A 217 1.67 10.98 -48.77
N VAL A 218 2.08 10.69 -50.01
CA VAL A 218 1.15 10.49 -51.14
C VAL A 218 1.06 9.00 -51.52
N GLY A 219 -0.17 8.52 -51.73
CA GLY A 219 -0.44 7.15 -52.16
C GLY A 219 0.11 6.83 -53.56
N PRO A 220 0.34 5.54 -53.89
CA PRO A 220 1.07 5.13 -55.10
C PRO A 220 0.42 5.63 -56.41
N GLU A 221 -0.91 5.57 -56.53
CA GLU A 221 -1.61 6.02 -57.75
C GLU A 221 -1.48 7.54 -57.97
N GLN A 222 -1.69 8.34 -56.92
CA GLN A 222 -1.55 9.80 -56.99
C GLN A 222 -0.10 10.23 -57.19
N ARG A 223 0.86 9.50 -56.59
CA ARG A 223 2.30 9.69 -56.79
C ARG A 223 2.69 9.50 -58.24
N ASP A 224 2.33 8.36 -58.83
CA ASP A 224 2.67 8.04 -60.22
C ASP A 224 2.04 9.04 -61.19
N TRP A 225 0.79 9.44 -60.92
CA TRP A 225 0.12 10.49 -61.68
C TRP A 225 0.90 11.82 -61.60
N PHE A 226 1.30 12.24 -60.40
CA PHE A 226 1.97 13.52 -60.18
C PHE A 226 3.37 13.54 -60.77
N VAL A 227 4.12 12.44 -60.68
CA VAL A 227 5.42 12.29 -61.35
C VAL A 227 5.27 12.48 -62.85
N ARG A 228 4.32 11.79 -63.49
CA ARG A 228 4.04 11.97 -64.92
C ARG A 228 3.63 13.40 -65.26
N ALA A 229 2.93 14.07 -64.34
CA ALA A 229 2.50 15.44 -64.55
C ALA A 229 3.69 16.40 -64.54
N LEU A 230 4.62 16.24 -63.60
CA LEU A 230 5.87 16.99 -63.60
C LEU A 230 6.70 16.72 -64.86
N MET A 231 6.72 15.48 -65.34
CA MET A 231 7.43 15.11 -66.58
C MET A 231 6.84 15.78 -67.84
N SER A 232 5.59 16.22 -67.81
CA SER A 232 4.96 16.93 -68.94
C SER A 232 5.27 18.43 -68.98
N ALA A 233 5.72 18.99 -67.84
CA ALA A 233 6.08 20.40 -67.71
C ALA A 233 7.41 20.72 -68.43
N PRO A 234 7.57 21.94 -68.99
CA PRO A 234 8.71 22.30 -69.82
C PRO A 234 10.03 22.36 -69.03
N HIS A 235 10.02 22.93 -67.82
CA HIS A 235 11.18 23.07 -66.95
C HIS A 235 10.82 22.74 -65.50
N VAL A 236 11.49 21.73 -64.91
CA VAL A 236 11.26 21.29 -63.53
C VAL A 236 12.58 21.15 -62.79
N VAL A 237 12.61 21.64 -61.55
CA VAL A 237 13.71 21.43 -60.60
C VAL A 237 13.14 20.78 -59.34
N ILE A 238 13.62 19.59 -58.99
CA ILE A 238 13.22 18.91 -57.75
C ILE A 238 14.33 18.99 -56.70
N GLY A 239 13.96 19.36 -55.47
CA GLY A 239 14.83 19.28 -54.30
C GLY A 239 14.54 17.99 -53.54
N VAL A 240 15.49 17.06 -53.50
CA VAL A 240 15.30 15.75 -52.87
C VAL A 240 16.37 15.51 -51.80
N ARG A 241 15.97 14.90 -50.69
CA ARG A 241 16.95 14.35 -49.75
C ARG A 241 17.74 13.19 -50.36
N ALA A 242 19.04 13.13 -50.05
CA ALA A 242 19.94 12.11 -50.59
C ALA A 242 19.51 10.68 -50.23
N ASP A 243 18.94 10.46 -49.05
CA ASP A 243 18.48 9.14 -48.62
C ASP A 243 17.35 8.61 -49.52
N PHE A 244 16.51 9.51 -50.05
CA PHE A 244 15.38 9.18 -50.93
C PHE A 244 15.80 8.95 -52.40
N TYR A 245 17.10 8.97 -52.71
CA TYR A 245 17.59 8.71 -54.06
C TYR A 245 17.18 7.30 -54.54
N GLY A 246 17.13 6.31 -53.64
CA GLY A 246 16.65 4.96 -53.95
C GLY A 246 15.18 4.92 -54.37
N HIS A 247 14.35 5.79 -53.80
CA HIS A 247 12.93 5.93 -54.17
C HIS A 247 12.77 6.52 -55.58
N VAL A 248 13.56 7.53 -55.92
CA VAL A 248 13.63 8.06 -57.30
C VAL A 248 14.03 6.97 -58.29
N GLY A 249 14.98 6.10 -57.91
CA GLY A 249 15.43 4.97 -58.72
C GLY A 249 14.35 3.93 -59.06
N ARG A 250 13.20 3.94 -58.37
CA ARG A 250 12.06 3.05 -58.65
C ARG A 250 11.14 3.58 -59.76
N HIS A 251 11.32 4.82 -60.21
CA HIS A 251 10.52 5.44 -61.26
C HIS A 251 11.39 5.61 -62.53
N PRO A 252 11.23 4.76 -63.56
CA PRO A 252 12.08 4.79 -64.76
C PRO A 252 12.12 6.16 -65.45
N GLU A 253 10.98 6.85 -65.51
CA GLU A 253 10.84 8.18 -66.12
C GLU A 253 11.73 9.24 -65.43
N LEU A 254 11.83 9.19 -64.10
CA LEU A 254 12.70 10.11 -63.33
C LEU A 254 14.18 9.77 -63.51
N VAL A 255 14.52 8.48 -63.60
CA VAL A 255 15.91 8.03 -63.82
C VAL A 255 16.42 8.54 -65.16
N GLU A 256 15.64 8.39 -66.22
CA GLU A 256 15.98 8.89 -67.57
C GLU A 256 16.10 10.42 -67.58
N ALA A 257 15.14 11.13 -66.98
CA ALA A 257 15.14 12.59 -66.93
C ALA A 257 16.31 13.19 -66.17
N LEU A 258 16.79 12.50 -65.12
CA LEU A 258 17.88 12.96 -64.26
C LEU A 258 19.27 12.58 -64.78
N GLU A 259 19.39 11.79 -65.84
CA GLU A 259 20.70 11.39 -66.35
C GLU A 259 21.53 12.61 -66.80
N GLY A 260 22.62 12.89 -66.08
CA GLY A 260 23.47 14.07 -66.31
C GLY A 260 22.85 15.42 -65.91
N ALA A 261 21.72 15.42 -65.20
CA ALA A 261 20.99 16.61 -64.75
C ALA A 261 20.86 16.69 -63.22
N GLN A 262 21.85 16.15 -62.48
CA GLN A 262 21.85 16.10 -61.02
C GLN A 262 22.92 17.01 -60.40
N LEU A 263 22.57 17.66 -59.29
CA LEU A 263 23.47 18.45 -58.47
C LEU A 263 23.48 17.97 -57.02
N LEU A 264 24.66 17.63 -56.50
CA LEU A 264 24.85 17.21 -55.12
C LEU A 264 25.26 18.38 -54.22
N VAL A 265 24.50 18.62 -53.16
CA VAL A 265 24.72 19.65 -52.14
C VAL A 265 25.32 19.02 -50.89
N GLY A 266 26.65 19.09 -50.80
CA GLY A 266 27.41 18.69 -49.61
C GLY A 266 27.43 19.76 -48.51
N PRO A 267 28.10 19.50 -47.37
CA PRO A 267 28.33 20.53 -46.34
C PRO A 267 29.10 21.73 -46.90
N LEU A 268 29.02 22.87 -46.22
CA LEU A 268 29.83 24.05 -46.56
C LEU A 268 31.30 23.74 -46.30
N THR A 269 32.17 24.12 -47.22
CA THR A 269 33.61 24.13 -46.95
C THR A 269 33.97 25.26 -45.98
N THR A 270 35.16 25.21 -45.37
CA THR A 270 35.64 26.27 -44.47
C THR A 270 35.65 27.66 -45.12
N ASP A 271 35.99 27.74 -46.40
CA ASP A 271 36.01 28.99 -47.17
C ASP A 271 34.59 29.51 -47.45
N GLU A 272 33.69 28.60 -47.84
CA GLU A 272 32.27 28.91 -48.04
C GLU A 272 31.60 29.39 -46.74
N LEU A 273 31.87 28.73 -45.60
CA LEU A 273 31.37 29.13 -44.30
C LEU A 273 31.93 30.49 -43.86
N ARG A 274 33.22 30.75 -44.07
CA ARG A 274 33.83 32.05 -43.80
C ARG A 274 33.12 33.17 -44.57
N ARG A 275 32.83 32.97 -45.86
CA ARG A 275 32.06 33.96 -46.66
C ARG A 275 30.65 34.14 -46.14
N ALA A 276 29.95 33.06 -45.80
CA ALA A 276 28.61 33.12 -45.22
C ALA A 276 28.54 33.88 -43.88
N ILE A 277 29.67 33.98 -43.16
CA ILE A 277 29.79 34.76 -41.93
C ILE A 277 30.19 36.22 -42.23
N VAL A 278 31.21 36.43 -43.05
CA VAL A 278 31.84 37.76 -43.19
C VAL A 278 31.09 38.67 -44.16
N GLU A 279 30.65 38.15 -45.30
CA GLU A 279 30.07 38.96 -46.38
C GLU A 279 28.76 39.67 -45.97
N PRO A 280 27.80 39.02 -45.29
CA PRO A 280 26.57 39.71 -44.88
C PRO A 280 26.84 40.89 -43.94
N ALA A 281 27.80 40.74 -43.00
CA ALA A 281 28.21 41.83 -42.12
C ALA A 281 28.83 43.00 -42.87
N LEU A 282 29.74 42.72 -43.82
CA LEU A 282 30.39 43.76 -44.61
C LEU A 282 29.38 44.60 -45.41
N ARG A 283 28.31 43.99 -45.93
CA ARG A 283 27.27 44.70 -46.70
C ARG A 283 26.54 45.77 -45.89
N VAL A 284 26.33 45.52 -44.59
CA VAL A 284 25.71 46.49 -43.68
C VAL A 284 26.74 47.41 -43.00
N GLY A 285 27.99 47.41 -43.47
CA GLY A 285 29.08 48.22 -42.93
C GLY A 285 29.63 47.71 -41.59
N ALA A 286 29.34 46.45 -41.23
CA ALA A 286 29.84 45.82 -40.01
C ALA A 286 31.12 45.01 -40.26
N THR A 287 31.96 44.91 -39.23
CA THR A 287 33.17 44.09 -39.26
C THR A 287 33.04 42.89 -38.32
N VAL A 288 33.55 41.73 -38.73
CA VAL A 288 33.59 40.52 -37.89
C VAL A 288 35.04 40.29 -37.45
N GLU A 289 35.27 40.13 -36.14
CA GLU A 289 36.61 39.82 -35.63
C GLU A 289 37.13 38.49 -36.19
N SER A 290 38.41 38.46 -36.58
CA SER A 290 39.03 37.24 -37.10
C SER A 290 39.05 36.09 -36.08
N ALA A 291 39.15 36.43 -34.78
CA ALA A 291 39.07 35.45 -33.70
C ALA A 291 37.68 34.81 -33.63
N LEU A 292 36.60 35.60 -33.79
CA LEU A 292 35.23 35.10 -33.85
C LEU A 292 35.01 34.19 -35.06
N VAL A 293 35.47 34.58 -36.26
CA VAL A 293 35.35 33.73 -37.46
C VAL A 293 36.06 32.39 -37.27
N THR A 294 37.26 32.42 -36.69
CA THR A 294 38.05 31.20 -36.44
C THR A 294 37.35 30.28 -35.44
N ARG A 295 36.80 30.87 -34.36
CA ARG A 295 36.04 30.12 -33.35
C ARG A 295 34.77 29.51 -33.93
N LEU A 296 33.95 30.30 -34.62
CA LEU A 296 32.72 29.82 -35.27
C LEU A 296 33.01 28.70 -36.26
N VAL A 297 34.02 28.85 -37.12
CA VAL A 297 34.42 27.78 -38.04
C VAL A 297 34.79 26.52 -37.26
N ALA A 298 35.64 26.62 -36.23
CA ALA A 298 36.07 25.47 -35.43
C ALA A 298 34.89 24.77 -34.73
N ASP A 299 33.90 25.53 -34.23
CA ASP A 299 32.73 25.00 -33.51
C ASP A 299 31.81 24.13 -34.40
N VAL A 300 31.89 24.27 -35.73
CA VAL A 300 31.00 23.57 -36.68
C VAL A 300 31.69 22.79 -37.80
N VAL A 301 33.03 22.79 -37.90
CA VAL A 301 33.74 21.98 -38.91
C VAL A 301 33.36 20.50 -38.78
N GLY A 302 32.98 19.88 -39.91
CA GLY A 302 32.62 18.46 -39.98
C GLY A 302 31.19 18.13 -39.57
N GLN A 303 30.38 19.11 -39.15
CA GLN A 303 28.99 18.91 -38.75
C GLN A 303 28.04 19.12 -39.94
N ALA A 304 27.11 18.18 -40.15
CA ALA A 304 26.01 18.37 -41.08
C ALA A 304 25.04 19.44 -40.53
N ALA A 305 24.42 20.22 -41.42
CA ALA A 305 23.38 21.20 -41.06
C ALA A 305 23.78 22.32 -40.07
N ALA A 306 25.07 22.66 -39.98
CA ALA A 306 25.59 23.66 -39.06
C ALA A 306 25.23 25.12 -39.35
N LEU A 307 24.96 25.47 -40.63
CA LEU A 307 24.80 26.87 -41.05
C LEU A 307 23.70 27.62 -40.27
N PRO A 308 22.49 27.09 -40.05
CA PRO A 308 21.46 27.83 -39.36
C PRO A 308 21.79 28.13 -37.89
N LEU A 309 22.55 27.24 -37.23
CA LEU A 309 23.03 27.50 -35.87
C LEU A 309 24.06 28.64 -35.85
N VAL A 310 24.97 28.65 -36.82
CA VAL A 310 25.92 29.75 -37.01
C VAL A 310 25.17 31.05 -37.27
N GLN A 311 24.17 31.04 -38.16
CA GLN A 311 23.34 32.21 -38.45
C GLN A 311 22.60 32.68 -37.19
N HIS A 312 22.07 31.78 -36.37
CA HIS A 312 21.40 32.15 -35.12
C HIS A 312 22.36 32.72 -34.07
N ALA A 313 23.51 32.09 -33.86
CA ALA A 313 24.53 32.62 -32.97
C ALA A 313 25.03 33.99 -33.42
N LEU A 314 25.10 34.23 -34.74
CA LEU A 314 25.46 35.53 -35.31
C LEU A 314 24.36 36.59 -35.13
N VAL A 315 23.07 36.22 -35.18
CA VAL A 315 21.97 37.13 -34.79
C VAL A 315 22.09 37.52 -33.32
N GLU A 316 22.32 36.55 -32.43
CA GLU A 316 22.49 36.84 -30.99
C GLU A 316 23.75 37.67 -30.70
N THR A 317 24.82 37.43 -31.45
CA THR A 317 26.07 38.21 -31.39
C THR A 317 25.85 39.62 -31.95
N TRP A 318 25.01 39.77 -32.99
CA TRP A 318 24.64 41.06 -33.57
C TRP A 318 23.90 41.94 -32.57
N HIS A 319 22.97 41.36 -31.79
CA HIS A 319 22.26 42.10 -30.74
C HIS A 319 23.18 42.52 -29.57
N ARG A 320 24.31 41.83 -29.38
CA ARG A 320 25.31 42.11 -28.33
C ARG A 320 26.58 42.75 -28.88
N ARG A 321 26.54 43.25 -30.11
CA ARG A 321 27.68 43.87 -30.76
C ARG A 321 28.07 45.17 -30.07
N ARG A 322 29.35 45.53 -30.16
CA ARG A 322 29.85 46.84 -29.71
C ARG A 322 30.09 47.70 -30.95
N GLY A 323 29.25 48.73 -31.13
CA GLY A 323 29.23 49.55 -32.35
C GLY A 323 28.85 48.72 -33.60
N MET A 324 29.71 48.74 -34.62
CA MET A 324 29.53 47.96 -35.86
C MET A 324 30.43 46.73 -35.93
N THR A 325 30.93 46.24 -34.79
CA THR A 325 31.82 45.06 -34.74
C THR A 325 31.19 43.88 -34.01
N LEU A 326 31.10 42.72 -34.69
CA LEU A 326 30.82 41.44 -34.03
C LEU A 326 32.13 40.90 -33.45
N SER A 327 32.17 40.80 -32.12
CA SER A 327 33.36 40.40 -31.37
C SER A 327 33.26 38.98 -30.82
N LEU A 328 34.41 38.35 -30.57
CA LEU A 328 34.44 37.04 -29.89
C LEU A 328 33.81 37.13 -28.50
N VAL A 329 34.04 38.24 -27.79
CA VAL A 329 33.46 38.48 -26.46
C VAL A 329 31.94 38.54 -26.53
N GLY A 330 31.37 39.25 -27.52
CA GLY A 330 29.91 39.30 -27.71
C GLY A 330 29.29 37.94 -28.05
N TYR A 331 30.04 37.07 -28.74
CA TYR A 331 29.64 35.69 -29.02
C TYR A 331 29.69 34.81 -27.78
N GLU A 332 30.72 34.93 -26.94
CA GLU A 332 30.84 34.21 -25.67
C GLU A 332 29.78 34.68 -24.66
N GLU A 333 29.49 35.99 -24.60
CA GLU A 333 28.40 36.58 -23.79
C GLU A 333 27.01 36.16 -24.31
N ALA A 334 26.87 35.87 -25.61
CA ALA A 334 25.67 35.25 -26.16
C ALA A 334 25.55 33.74 -25.78
N GLY A 335 26.59 33.18 -25.15
CA GLY A 335 26.69 31.78 -24.74
C GLY A 335 27.15 30.84 -25.88
N GLY A 336 27.66 31.40 -26.98
CA GLY A 336 28.12 30.67 -28.15
C GLY A 336 27.03 29.83 -28.84
N VAL A 337 27.45 28.97 -29.77
CA VAL A 337 26.55 28.03 -30.46
C VAL A 337 25.89 27.06 -29.47
N GLU A 338 26.57 26.68 -28.39
CA GLU A 338 26.04 25.74 -27.38
C GLU A 338 24.82 26.26 -26.61
N HIS A 339 24.86 27.52 -26.15
CA HIS A 339 23.71 28.13 -25.45
C HIS A 339 22.54 28.41 -26.40
N ALA A 340 22.81 28.76 -27.65
CA ALA A 340 21.82 28.89 -28.72
C ALA A 340 21.04 27.58 -28.96
N ILE A 341 21.76 26.45 -29.00
CA ILE A 341 21.16 25.12 -29.13
C ILE A 341 20.29 24.79 -27.91
N ALA A 342 20.80 25.03 -26.69
CA ALA A 342 20.06 24.74 -25.45
C ALA A 342 18.76 25.57 -25.34
N ARG A 343 18.80 26.85 -25.69
CA ARG A 343 17.62 27.73 -25.68
C ARG A 343 16.58 27.30 -26.71
N THR A 344 17.03 26.88 -27.89
CA THR A 344 16.14 26.35 -28.93
C THR A 344 15.48 25.05 -28.48
N ALA A 345 16.24 24.14 -27.86
CA ALA A 345 15.71 22.90 -27.31
C ALA A 345 14.67 23.15 -26.21
N GLU A 346 14.94 24.08 -25.28
CA GLU A 346 13.99 24.43 -24.22
C GLU A 346 12.72 25.06 -24.80
N ALA A 347 12.85 26.03 -25.71
CA ALA A 347 11.69 26.71 -26.29
C ALA A 347 10.77 25.76 -27.09
N VAL A 348 11.37 24.79 -27.79
CA VAL A 348 10.61 23.76 -28.52
C VAL A 348 9.92 22.81 -27.54
N TYR A 349 10.61 22.39 -26.49
CA TYR A 349 10.04 21.54 -25.46
C TYR A 349 8.86 22.21 -24.73
N GLU A 350 8.97 23.50 -24.41
CA GLU A 350 7.91 24.28 -23.77
C GLU A 350 6.67 24.51 -24.67
N GLN A 351 6.81 24.41 -25.99
CA GLN A 351 5.70 24.53 -26.94
C GLN A 351 4.87 23.25 -27.07
N LEU A 352 5.40 22.11 -26.66
CA LEU A 352 4.70 20.82 -26.68
C LEU A 352 3.68 20.74 -25.54
N ASP A 353 2.56 20.05 -25.77
CA ASP A 353 1.61 19.74 -24.70
C ASP A 353 2.16 18.70 -23.69
N GLN A 354 1.45 18.42 -22.60
CA GLN A 354 1.96 17.51 -21.55
C GLN A 354 2.22 16.08 -22.04
N GLU A 355 1.44 15.58 -23.00
CA GLU A 355 1.61 14.22 -23.52
C GLU A 355 2.80 14.17 -24.49
N GLN A 356 2.87 15.15 -25.39
CA GLN A 356 3.98 15.35 -26.31
C GLN A 356 5.31 15.59 -25.58
N GLN A 357 5.31 16.31 -24.45
CA GLN A 357 6.49 16.51 -23.61
C GLN A 357 7.01 15.17 -23.03
N ARG A 358 6.12 14.31 -22.52
CA ARG A 358 6.51 12.95 -22.06
C ARG A 358 7.09 12.12 -23.20
N ILE A 359 6.47 12.17 -24.39
CA ILE A 359 6.95 11.46 -25.57
C ILE A 359 8.30 12.00 -26.03
N ALA A 360 8.49 13.33 -26.02
CA ALA A 360 9.75 13.98 -26.39
C ALA A 360 10.88 13.62 -25.41
N GLN A 361 10.62 13.66 -24.10
CA GLN A 361 11.58 13.23 -23.07
C GLN A 361 12.07 11.79 -23.34
N ARG A 362 11.14 10.86 -23.56
CA ARG A 362 11.47 9.46 -23.89
C ARG A 362 12.25 9.33 -25.19
N THR A 363 11.91 10.14 -26.19
CA THR A 363 12.59 10.17 -27.49
C THR A 363 14.04 10.62 -27.33
N PHE A 364 14.30 11.73 -26.63
CA PHE A 364 15.65 12.22 -26.38
C PHE A 364 16.51 11.19 -25.64
N LEU A 365 15.98 10.58 -24.57
CA LEU A 365 16.70 9.58 -23.79
C LEU A 365 17.07 8.32 -24.60
N ARG A 366 16.24 7.93 -25.57
CA ARG A 366 16.51 6.79 -26.48
C ARG A 366 17.53 7.09 -27.57
N LEU A 367 17.74 8.36 -27.91
CA LEU A 367 18.75 8.81 -28.87
C LEU A 367 20.12 9.07 -28.24
N ILE A 368 20.32 8.67 -26.98
CA ILE A 368 21.58 8.79 -26.25
C ILE A 368 22.18 7.40 -26.00
N ALA A 369 23.49 7.29 -26.15
CA ALA A 369 24.29 6.16 -25.68
C ALA A 369 25.08 6.60 -24.43
N LEU A 370 24.83 5.92 -23.32
CA LEU A 370 25.52 6.18 -22.04
C LEU A 370 26.97 5.71 -22.11
N GLY A 371 27.91 6.58 -21.75
CA GLY A 371 29.31 6.21 -21.61
C GLY A 371 29.58 5.45 -20.31
N GLU A 372 30.28 4.32 -20.37
CA GLU A 372 30.85 3.65 -19.19
C GLU A 372 32.13 4.37 -18.74
N GLY A 373 31.97 5.53 -18.11
CA GLY A 373 33.11 6.35 -17.67
C GLY A 373 33.68 7.31 -18.74
N THR A 374 33.01 7.42 -19.89
CA THR A 374 33.26 8.42 -20.94
C THR A 374 32.08 9.38 -21.08
N GLU A 375 32.22 10.46 -21.86
CA GLU A 375 31.09 11.36 -22.17
C GLU A 375 29.93 10.58 -22.83
N ASP A 376 28.69 10.97 -22.50
CA ASP A 376 27.48 10.41 -23.10
C ASP A 376 27.39 10.89 -24.56
N THR A 377 27.11 9.97 -25.49
CA THR A 377 27.20 10.20 -26.95
C THR A 377 25.83 10.06 -27.61
N LYS A 378 25.69 10.50 -28.86
CA LYS A 378 24.44 10.27 -29.60
C LYS A 378 24.36 8.82 -30.12
N ARG A 379 23.15 8.27 -30.14
CA ARG A 379 22.82 6.95 -30.68
C ARG A 379 21.86 7.10 -31.87
N ARG A 380 22.00 6.18 -32.83
CA ARG A 380 21.01 5.95 -33.88
C ARG A 380 19.95 4.96 -33.39
N ALA A 381 18.69 5.33 -33.50
CA ALA A 381 17.56 4.45 -33.17
C ALA A 381 16.59 4.36 -34.36
N ASN A 382 15.84 3.26 -34.47
CA ASN A 382 14.88 3.08 -35.56
C ASN A 382 13.78 4.15 -35.48
N ARG A 383 13.54 4.88 -36.58
CA ARG A 383 12.50 5.93 -36.65
C ARG A 383 11.12 5.38 -36.29
N GLU A 384 10.79 4.15 -36.68
CA GLU A 384 9.47 3.53 -36.44
C GLU A 384 9.17 3.28 -34.96
N SER A 385 10.19 3.37 -34.09
CA SER A 385 10.04 3.17 -32.65
C SER A 385 9.58 4.42 -31.87
N PHE A 386 9.33 5.52 -32.58
CA PHE A 386 8.98 6.82 -32.02
C PHE A 386 7.67 7.34 -32.61
N ASP A 387 7.02 8.23 -31.86
CA ASP A 387 5.85 8.96 -32.32
C ASP A 387 6.21 9.88 -33.50
N ALA A 388 5.50 9.74 -34.62
CA ALA A 388 5.83 10.43 -35.86
C ALA A 388 5.70 11.96 -35.73
N ASP A 389 4.66 12.44 -35.03
CA ASP A 389 4.34 13.86 -34.91
C ASP A 389 5.39 14.58 -34.05
N VAL A 390 5.74 14.00 -32.89
CA VAL A 390 6.79 14.56 -32.02
C VAL A 390 8.15 14.51 -32.70
N LEU A 391 8.47 13.40 -33.36
CA LEU A 391 9.76 13.24 -34.05
C LEU A 391 9.91 14.22 -35.22
N GLU A 392 8.82 14.50 -35.93
CA GLU A 392 8.76 15.52 -36.98
C GLU A 392 8.85 16.93 -36.42
N HIS A 393 8.18 17.23 -35.30
CA HIS A 393 8.30 18.52 -34.61
C HIS A 393 9.75 18.80 -34.16
N LEU A 394 10.41 17.81 -33.57
CA LEU A 394 11.83 17.89 -33.18
C LEU A 394 12.76 18.02 -34.39
N ALA A 395 12.44 17.38 -35.52
CA ALA A 395 13.21 17.51 -36.75
C ALA A 395 13.03 18.87 -37.42
N ASN A 396 11.82 19.43 -37.41
CA ASN A 396 11.52 20.78 -37.90
C ASN A 396 12.27 21.84 -37.10
N ALA A 397 12.38 21.64 -35.79
CA ALA A 397 13.22 22.44 -34.90
C ALA A 397 14.74 22.14 -35.02
N ARG A 398 15.13 21.17 -35.84
CA ARG A 398 16.51 20.70 -36.06
C ARG A 398 17.20 20.11 -34.83
N LEU A 399 16.45 19.62 -33.85
CA LEU A 399 16.99 18.92 -32.68
C LEU A 399 17.34 17.46 -33.00
N VAL A 400 16.59 16.86 -33.93
CA VAL A 400 16.77 15.47 -34.40
C VAL A 400 17.00 15.45 -35.91
N THR A 401 17.97 14.65 -36.35
CA THR A 401 18.18 14.31 -37.76
C THR A 401 17.51 12.98 -38.06
N LEU A 402 16.67 13.00 -39.09
CA LEU A 402 15.94 11.83 -39.58
C LEU A 402 16.63 11.31 -40.84
N THR A 403 16.71 10.00 -41.00
CA THR A 403 17.04 9.26 -42.23
C THR A 403 15.87 8.33 -42.56
N GLU A 404 15.96 7.51 -43.63
CA GLU A 404 14.88 6.55 -43.97
C GLU A 404 14.60 5.56 -42.84
N GLN A 405 15.62 5.09 -42.13
CA GLN A 405 15.47 4.04 -41.11
C GLN A 405 15.83 4.50 -39.70
N HIS A 406 16.52 5.63 -39.54
CA HIS A 406 17.07 6.02 -38.24
C HIS A 406 16.81 7.48 -37.89
N ALA A 407 16.58 7.72 -36.60
CA ALA A 407 16.65 9.02 -35.96
C ALA A 407 17.94 9.11 -35.12
N GLU A 408 18.58 10.27 -35.11
CA GLU A 408 19.70 10.61 -34.22
C GLU A 408 19.63 12.09 -33.80
N LEU A 409 20.25 12.45 -32.69
CA LEU A 409 20.39 13.87 -32.32
C LEU A 409 21.22 14.61 -33.38
N THR A 410 20.74 15.78 -33.82
CA THR A 410 21.47 16.59 -34.81
C THR A 410 22.84 17.00 -34.27
N HIS A 411 22.92 17.36 -32.98
CA HIS A 411 24.15 17.81 -32.33
C HIS A 411 24.35 17.13 -30.97
N GLU A 412 25.55 16.58 -30.72
CA GLU A 412 25.94 16.06 -29.39
C GLU A 412 26.04 17.16 -28.33
N ALA A 413 26.19 18.43 -28.76
CA ALA A 413 26.12 19.58 -27.88
C ALA A 413 24.81 19.65 -27.08
N LEU A 414 23.70 19.10 -27.59
CA LEU A 414 22.44 19.00 -26.83
C LEU A 414 22.62 18.24 -25.52
N ILE A 415 23.39 17.14 -25.53
CA ILE A 415 23.59 16.28 -24.35
C ILE A 415 24.37 17.04 -23.26
N ARG A 416 25.32 17.91 -23.65
CA ARG A 416 26.18 18.63 -22.71
C ARG A 416 25.60 19.96 -22.25
N SER A 417 24.93 20.67 -23.15
CA SER A 417 24.60 22.08 -22.96
C SER A 417 23.13 22.31 -22.57
N TRP A 418 22.24 21.33 -22.73
CA TRP A 418 20.84 21.44 -22.31
C TRP A 418 20.64 20.90 -20.87
N PRO A 419 20.37 21.76 -19.86
CA PRO A 419 20.32 21.33 -18.46
C PRO A 419 19.25 20.26 -18.18
N ARG A 420 18.05 20.43 -18.74
CA ARG A 420 16.93 19.52 -18.54
C ARG A 420 17.23 18.10 -19.03
N LEU A 421 17.86 17.98 -20.20
CA LEU A 421 18.27 16.68 -20.73
C LEU A 421 19.33 16.01 -19.86
N ARG A 422 20.25 16.79 -19.27
CA ARG A 422 21.23 16.27 -18.32
C ARG A 422 20.58 15.75 -17.05
N ASP A 423 19.59 16.47 -16.53
CA ASP A 423 18.86 16.06 -15.33
C ASP A 423 18.13 14.74 -15.59
N TRP A 424 17.48 14.59 -16.76
CA TRP A 424 16.85 13.32 -17.16
C TRP A 424 17.84 12.17 -17.25
N ILE A 425 19.02 12.38 -17.84
CA ILE A 425 20.08 11.37 -17.93
C ILE A 425 20.60 10.98 -16.54
N ALA A 426 20.72 11.95 -15.63
CA ALA A 426 21.22 11.73 -14.28
C ALA A 426 20.22 10.97 -13.40
N GLU A 427 18.94 11.27 -13.50
CA GLU A 427 17.87 10.61 -12.73
C GLU A 427 17.64 9.16 -13.17
N ASP A 428 17.72 8.87 -14.48
CA ASP A 428 17.34 7.56 -15.04
C ASP A 428 18.53 6.71 -15.53
N ARG A 429 19.77 6.99 -15.11
CA ARG A 429 20.97 6.35 -15.68
C ARG A 429 20.96 4.81 -15.61
N GLU A 430 20.49 4.22 -14.50
CA GLU A 430 20.35 2.76 -14.38
C GLU A 430 19.19 2.22 -15.24
N THR A 431 18.03 2.90 -15.21
CA THR A 431 16.85 2.55 -16.02
C THR A 431 17.17 2.53 -17.51
N LEU A 432 17.90 3.54 -17.99
CA LEU A 432 18.32 3.67 -19.39
C LEU A 432 19.29 2.58 -19.81
N ARG A 433 20.18 2.15 -18.91
CA ARG A 433 21.09 1.03 -19.16
C ARG A 433 20.33 -0.28 -19.34
N VAL A 434 19.34 -0.55 -18.48
CA VAL A 434 18.48 -1.74 -18.59
C VAL A 434 17.65 -1.68 -19.88
N HIS A 435 17.10 -0.51 -20.20
CA HIS A 435 16.34 -0.27 -21.42
C HIS A 435 17.18 -0.55 -22.68
N HIS A 436 18.40 0.00 -22.73
CA HIS A 436 19.33 -0.23 -23.85
C HIS A 436 19.65 -1.71 -24.06
N GLN A 437 19.99 -2.44 -22.99
CA GLN A 437 20.26 -3.88 -23.07
C GLN A 437 19.04 -4.66 -23.55
N LEU A 438 17.83 -4.28 -23.11
CA LEU A 438 16.58 -4.88 -23.55
C LEU A 438 16.33 -4.64 -25.05
N THR A 439 16.55 -3.41 -25.55
CA THR A 439 16.40 -3.10 -26.98
C THR A 439 17.35 -3.95 -27.83
N GLU A 440 18.61 -4.10 -27.43
CA GLU A 440 19.57 -4.93 -28.16
C GLU A 440 19.19 -6.41 -28.14
N ALA A 441 18.78 -6.93 -26.99
CA ALA A 441 18.33 -8.31 -26.86
C ALA A 441 17.07 -8.59 -27.69
N ALA A 442 16.10 -7.68 -27.69
CA ALA A 442 14.89 -7.78 -28.49
C ALA A 442 15.18 -7.73 -30.00
N ALA A 443 16.15 -6.90 -30.43
CA ALA A 443 16.55 -6.82 -31.83
C ALA A 443 17.28 -8.08 -32.33
N GLN A 444 18.00 -8.78 -31.44
CA GLN A 444 18.72 -10.02 -31.76
C GLN A 444 17.83 -11.26 -31.65
N TRP A 445 16.63 -11.15 -31.08
CA TRP A 445 15.74 -12.27 -30.82
C TRP A 445 14.93 -12.64 -32.06
N ASP A 446 15.15 -13.84 -32.57
CA ASP A 446 14.46 -14.42 -33.73
C ASP A 446 13.37 -15.44 -33.33
N GLY A 447 13.00 -15.47 -32.05
CA GLY A 447 12.11 -16.47 -31.47
C GLY A 447 12.83 -17.60 -30.72
N ASP A 448 14.16 -17.65 -30.73
CA ASP A 448 14.93 -18.61 -29.93
C ASP A 448 14.70 -18.42 -28.41
N ARG A 449 14.48 -19.52 -27.71
CA ARG A 449 14.24 -19.54 -26.26
C ARG A 449 15.51 -19.31 -25.45
N ASP A 450 16.67 -19.63 -26.01
CA ASP A 450 17.94 -19.53 -25.28
C ASP A 450 18.42 -18.08 -25.14
N LEU A 451 17.93 -17.19 -26.02
CA LEU A 451 18.19 -15.75 -25.99
C LEU A 451 17.28 -14.99 -24.99
N LEU A 452 16.23 -15.62 -24.46
CA LEU A 452 15.30 -14.98 -23.53
C LEU A 452 15.95 -14.66 -22.17
N TYR A 453 15.55 -13.54 -21.58
CA TYR A 453 16.08 -13.10 -20.30
C TYR A 453 15.72 -14.04 -19.14
N GLN A 454 16.68 -14.21 -18.23
CA GLN A 454 16.57 -15.10 -17.07
C GLN A 454 17.10 -14.41 -15.80
N GLY A 455 16.59 -14.83 -14.64
CA GLY A 455 17.09 -14.41 -13.33
C GLY A 455 17.11 -12.89 -13.15
N ALA A 456 18.25 -12.35 -12.73
CA ALA A 456 18.43 -10.93 -12.43
C ALA A 456 18.13 -10.02 -13.64
N ARG A 457 18.49 -10.43 -14.86
CA ARG A 457 18.21 -9.64 -16.08
C ARG A 457 16.71 -9.51 -16.34
N LEU A 458 15.94 -10.58 -16.12
CA LEU A 458 14.48 -10.54 -16.25
C LEU A 458 13.83 -9.70 -15.14
N ALA A 459 14.34 -9.78 -13.90
CA ALA A 459 13.84 -8.98 -12.79
C ALA A 459 14.02 -7.48 -13.03
N GLN A 460 15.23 -7.06 -13.44
CA GLN A 460 15.54 -5.67 -13.77
C GLN A 460 14.70 -5.17 -14.95
N ALA A 461 14.57 -5.96 -16.02
CA ALA A 461 13.76 -5.56 -17.18
C ALA A 461 12.24 -5.50 -16.88
N ALA A 462 11.76 -6.26 -15.88
CA ALA A 462 10.35 -6.26 -15.49
C ALA A 462 9.93 -5.04 -14.66
N GLU A 463 10.89 -4.29 -14.11
CA GLU A 463 10.63 -3.03 -13.38
C GLU A 463 10.42 -1.84 -14.34
N LEU A 464 10.76 -2.01 -15.63
CA LEU A 464 10.50 -0.99 -16.65
C LEU A 464 9.00 -0.79 -16.84
N SER A 465 8.57 0.48 -16.91
CA SER A 465 7.18 0.83 -17.17
C SER A 465 6.72 0.32 -18.53
N ALA A 466 5.56 -0.35 -18.58
CA ALA A 466 4.99 -0.89 -19.81
C ALA A 466 4.75 0.20 -20.89
N ASP A 467 4.55 1.45 -20.48
CA ASP A 467 4.32 2.56 -21.42
C ASP A 467 5.63 3.07 -22.05
N SER A 468 6.79 2.60 -21.56
CA SER A 468 8.12 2.99 -22.06
C SER A 468 8.73 1.99 -23.06
N LEU A 469 8.04 0.87 -23.32
CA LEU A 469 8.52 -0.22 -24.17
C LEU A 469 7.89 -0.18 -25.57
N THR A 470 8.70 -0.43 -26.61
CA THR A 470 8.21 -0.69 -27.97
C THR A 470 7.50 -2.03 -28.05
N GLU A 471 6.78 -2.26 -29.16
CA GLU A 471 6.13 -3.54 -29.42
C GLU A 471 7.13 -4.73 -29.44
N PRO A 472 8.28 -4.67 -30.15
CA PRO A 472 9.28 -5.74 -30.09
C PRO A 472 9.85 -5.98 -28.69
N GLU A 473 10.12 -4.92 -27.92
CA GLU A 473 10.61 -5.03 -26.53
C GLU A 473 9.57 -5.69 -25.62
N ARG A 474 8.29 -5.34 -25.80
CA ARG A 474 7.16 -5.89 -25.05
C ARG A 474 6.94 -7.35 -25.37
N GLU A 475 7.03 -7.75 -26.64
CA GLU A 475 6.95 -9.15 -27.07
C GLU A 475 8.08 -9.98 -26.47
N PHE A 476 9.33 -9.51 -26.57
CA PHE A 476 10.50 -10.17 -25.99
C PHE A 476 10.37 -10.35 -24.46
N LEU A 477 9.98 -9.28 -23.76
CA LEU A 477 9.80 -9.32 -22.31
C LEU A 477 8.65 -10.25 -21.91
N THR A 478 7.54 -10.24 -22.65
CA THR A 478 6.39 -11.12 -22.42
C THR A 478 6.77 -12.59 -22.65
N ALA A 479 7.52 -12.90 -23.70
CA ALA A 479 8.05 -14.23 -23.97
C ALA A 479 9.01 -14.69 -22.87
N SER A 480 9.91 -13.81 -22.42
CA SER A 480 10.85 -14.07 -21.32
C SER A 480 10.11 -14.34 -20.00
N GLN A 481 9.07 -13.56 -19.67
CA GLN A 481 8.23 -13.78 -18.49
C GLN A 481 7.42 -15.08 -18.59
N ALA A 482 6.88 -15.40 -19.75
CA ALA A 482 6.11 -16.63 -19.96
C ALA A 482 6.99 -17.87 -19.77
N GLU A 483 8.20 -17.86 -20.31
CA GLU A 483 9.18 -18.94 -20.14
C GLU A 483 9.68 -19.02 -18.69
N GLY A 484 9.94 -17.87 -18.05
CA GLY A 484 10.25 -17.79 -16.61
C GLY A 484 9.15 -18.41 -15.75
N ARG A 485 7.87 -18.09 -15.99
CA ARG A 485 6.73 -18.69 -15.30
C ARG A 485 6.62 -20.19 -15.58
N ARG A 486 6.88 -20.65 -16.80
CA ARG A 486 6.89 -22.09 -17.15
C ARG A 486 8.00 -22.84 -16.44
N ARG A 487 9.21 -22.29 -16.36
CA ARG A 487 10.34 -22.88 -15.64
C ARG A 487 10.12 -22.89 -14.14
N VAL A 488 9.60 -21.81 -13.55
CA VAL A 488 9.21 -21.79 -12.13
C VAL A 488 8.08 -22.78 -11.87
N ARG A 489 7.10 -22.93 -12.77
CA ARG A 489 6.07 -23.97 -12.65
C ARG A 489 6.63 -25.38 -12.78
N ARG A 490 7.59 -25.63 -13.68
CA ARG A 490 8.28 -26.93 -13.81
C ARG A 490 9.16 -27.24 -12.59
N ALA A 491 9.94 -26.27 -12.12
CA ALA A 491 10.76 -26.41 -10.92
C ALA A 491 9.88 -26.57 -9.67
N ARG A 492 8.78 -25.82 -9.55
CA ARG A 492 7.77 -26.01 -8.49
C ARG A 492 6.99 -27.30 -8.66
N ALA A 493 6.76 -27.82 -9.87
CA ALA A 493 6.13 -29.11 -10.08
C ALA A 493 7.08 -30.26 -9.71
N VAL A 494 8.35 -30.17 -10.10
CA VAL A 494 9.40 -31.14 -9.71
C VAL A 494 9.66 -31.09 -8.20
N MET A 495 9.77 -29.89 -7.62
CA MET A 495 9.87 -29.71 -6.17
C MET A 495 8.58 -30.11 -5.48
N ALA A 496 7.39 -29.83 -6.01
CA ALA A 496 6.14 -30.29 -5.41
C ALA A 496 6.02 -31.81 -5.49
N VAL A 497 6.44 -32.46 -6.57
CA VAL A 497 6.48 -33.92 -6.68
C VAL A 497 7.51 -34.51 -5.72
N LEU A 498 8.71 -33.94 -5.61
CA LEU A 498 9.73 -34.35 -4.64
C LEU A 498 9.31 -34.07 -3.20
N SER A 499 8.70 -32.92 -2.91
CA SER A 499 8.16 -32.55 -1.61
C SER A 499 6.95 -33.41 -1.28
N VAL A 500 6.09 -33.76 -2.23
CA VAL A 500 5.00 -34.73 -2.05
C VAL A 500 5.57 -36.12 -1.81
N LEU A 501 6.63 -36.55 -2.51
CA LEU A 501 7.30 -37.82 -2.25
C LEU A 501 7.96 -37.85 -0.87
N VAL A 502 8.63 -36.77 -0.46
CA VAL A 502 9.25 -36.63 0.86
C VAL A 502 8.19 -36.49 1.96
N LEU A 503 7.09 -35.77 1.72
CA LEU A 503 5.95 -35.66 2.64
C LEU A 503 5.13 -36.95 2.68
N LEU A 504 5.10 -37.75 1.62
CA LEU A 504 4.51 -39.07 1.60
C LEU A 504 5.41 -40.05 2.35
N LEU A 505 6.73 -40.00 2.18
CA LEU A 505 7.67 -40.82 2.95
C LEU A 505 7.67 -40.44 4.43
N ALA A 506 7.84 -39.15 4.75
CA ALA A 506 7.73 -38.64 6.11
C ALA A 506 6.31 -38.87 6.67
N GLY A 507 5.28 -38.71 5.84
CA GLY A 507 3.89 -38.98 6.18
C GLY A 507 3.64 -40.45 6.47
N THR A 508 4.25 -41.39 5.75
CA THR A 508 4.16 -42.83 6.05
C THR A 508 4.89 -43.21 7.32
N VAL A 509 6.04 -42.58 7.61
CA VAL A 509 6.76 -42.78 8.87
C VAL A 509 5.97 -42.19 10.05
N VAL A 510 5.48 -40.97 9.92
CA VAL A 510 4.62 -40.32 10.93
C VAL A 510 3.28 -41.05 11.08
N PHE A 511 2.70 -41.58 9.99
CA PHE A 511 1.48 -42.38 10.04
C PHE A 511 1.71 -43.72 10.72
N ALA A 512 2.83 -44.41 10.43
CA ALA A 512 3.19 -45.65 11.11
C ALA A 512 3.49 -45.44 12.60
N MET A 513 4.16 -44.35 12.96
CA MET A 513 4.38 -43.97 14.37
C MET A 513 3.07 -43.58 15.05
N ARG A 514 2.23 -42.74 14.42
CA ARG A 514 0.89 -42.41 14.95
C ARG A 514 -0.01 -43.63 15.06
N GLN A 515 0.07 -44.57 14.13
CA GLN A 515 -0.72 -45.80 14.18
C GLN A 515 -0.22 -46.73 15.30
N ALA A 516 1.09 -46.79 15.53
CA ALA A 516 1.65 -47.53 16.67
C ALA A 516 1.30 -46.88 18.02
N ASP A 517 1.37 -45.54 18.10
CA ASP A 517 1.00 -44.77 19.28
C ASP A 517 -0.51 -44.86 19.56
N GLU A 518 -1.35 -44.81 18.53
CA GLU A 518 -2.81 -44.96 18.66
C GLU A 518 -3.19 -46.39 19.11
N VAL A 519 -2.53 -47.41 18.58
CA VAL A 519 -2.74 -48.81 19.01
C VAL A 519 -2.27 -49.01 20.45
N ALA A 520 -1.15 -48.41 20.85
CA ALA A 520 -0.68 -48.44 22.23
C ALA A 520 -1.65 -47.71 23.17
N ALA A 521 -2.10 -46.51 22.81
CA ALA A 521 -3.07 -45.74 23.59
C ALA A 521 -4.41 -46.48 23.73
N GLN A 522 -4.93 -47.07 22.66
CA GLN A 522 -6.17 -47.86 22.70
C GLN A 522 -6.04 -49.11 23.57
N ARG A 523 -4.88 -49.78 23.51
CA ARG A 523 -4.58 -50.92 24.38
C ARG A 523 -4.53 -50.48 25.85
N ASP A 524 -3.83 -49.39 26.15
CA ASP A 524 -3.66 -48.91 27.52
C ASP A 524 -5.00 -48.43 28.12
N ILE A 525 -5.87 -47.79 27.31
CA ILE A 525 -7.25 -47.46 27.69
C ILE A 525 -8.07 -48.72 27.98
N ALA A 526 -7.95 -49.77 27.16
CA ALA A 526 -8.70 -51.02 27.36
C ALA A 526 -8.26 -51.77 28.63
N VAL A 527 -6.96 -51.86 28.89
CA VAL A 527 -6.40 -52.47 30.10
C VAL A 527 -6.77 -51.65 31.34
N ALA A 528 -6.60 -50.33 31.29
CA ALA A 528 -7.03 -49.43 32.36
C ALA A 528 -8.54 -49.49 32.59
N GLY A 529 -9.35 -49.70 31.55
CA GLY A 529 -10.79 -49.89 31.65
C GLY A 529 -11.19 -51.12 32.48
N ASN A 530 -10.49 -52.24 32.32
CA ASN A 530 -10.71 -53.44 33.14
C ASN A 530 -10.32 -53.20 34.60
N ALA A 531 -9.17 -52.59 34.85
CA ALA A 531 -8.73 -52.20 36.18
C ALA A 531 -9.68 -51.17 36.83
N ALA A 532 -10.24 -50.24 36.06
CA ALA A 532 -11.24 -49.28 36.52
C ALA A 532 -12.56 -49.96 36.91
N ALA A 533 -12.99 -50.99 36.18
CA ALA A 533 -14.17 -51.78 36.53
C ALA A 533 -13.98 -52.51 37.87
N GLU A 534 -12.80 -53.10 38.08
CA GLU A 534 -12.44 -53.72 39.36
C GLU A 534 -12.42 -52.70 40.51
N ALA A 535 -11.78 -51.54 40.31
CA ALA A 535 -11.76 -50.47 41.32
C ALA A 535 -13.18 -50.00 41.70
N ARG A 536 -14.09 -49.88 40.73
CA ARG A 536 -15.51 -49.58 41.00
C ARG A 536 -16.22 -50.70 41.76
N TRP A 537 -15.88 -51.96 41.49
CA TRP A 537 -16.44 -53.10 42.20
C TRP A 537 -15.97 -53.14 43.66
N LEU A 538 -14.66 -52.97 43.90
CA LEU A 538 -14.07 -52.86 45.25
C LEU A 538 -14.71 -51.71 46.03
N ALA A 539 -14.83 -50.54 45.39
CA ALA A 539 -15.49 -49.36 45.98
C ALA A 539 -16.96 -49.60 46.35
N ARG A 540 -17.67 -50.50 45.65
CA ARG A 540 -19.07 -50.87 45.99
C ARG A 540 -19.15 -51.87 47.14
N MET A 541 -18.21 -52.80 47.22
CA MET A 541 -18.25 -53.91 48.19
C MET A 541 -17.80 -53.45 49.58
N SER A 542 -16.82 -52.56 49.65
CA SER A 542 -16.32 -51.97 50.89
C SER A 542 -15.80 -50.57 50.62
N MET A 543 -16.58 -49.55 51.00
CA MET A 543 -16.21 -48.14 50.80
C MET A 543 -15.05 -47.67 51.72
N THR A 544 -14.36 -48.58 52.41
CA THR A 544 -13.18 -48.32 53.24
C THR A 544 -11.96 -49.13 52.79
N GLU A 545 -12.02 -49.85 51.66
CA GLU A 545 -10.87 -50.60 51.17
C GLU A 545 -9.82 -49.66 50.58
N PRO A 546 -8.60 -49.60 51.17
CA PRO A 546 -7.47 -48.87 50.58
C PRO A 546 -7.22 -49.29 49.13
N ASP A 547 -7.50 -50.57 48.81
CA ASP A 547 -7.25 -51.16 47.51
C ASP A 547 -8.07 -50.50 46.38
N ALA A 548 -9.29 -50.04 46.65
CA ALA A 548 -10.08 -49.30 45.66
C ALA A 548 -9.43 -47.95 45.30
N ALA A 549 -8.90 -47.24 46.30
CA ALA A 549 -8.23 -45.95 46.10
C ALA A 549 -6.86 -46.12 45.44
N ARG A 550 -6.06 -47.11 45.88
CA ARG A 550 -4.77 -47.48 45.26
C ARG A 550 -4.94 -47.82 43.78
N LEU A 551 -5.95 -48.62 43.46
CA LEU A 551 -6.22 -49.03 42.09
C LEU A 551 -6.77 -47.88 41.24
N ALA A 552 -7.67 -47.05 41.78
CA ALA A 552 -8.17 -45.86 41.08
C ALA A 552 -7.06 -44.87 40.72
N LEU A 553 -6.08 -44.69 41.63
CA LEU A 553 -4.93 -43.80 41.42
C LEU A 553 -3.99 -44.33 40.33
N ALA A 554 -3.68 -45.63 40.36
CA ALA A 554 -2.93 -46.27 39.29
C ALA A 554 -3.66 -46.20 37.92
N VAL A 555 -4.97 -46.45 37.91
CA VAL A 555 -5.81 -46.35 36.69
C VAL A 555 -5.77 -44.94 36.08
N TYR A 556 -5.85 -43.89 36.91
CA TYR A 556 -5.78 -42.51 36.43
C TYR A 556 -4.39 -42.17 35.86
N ARG A 557 -3.32 -42.59 36.53
CA ARG A 557 -1.94 -42.35 36.07
C ARG A 557 -1.59 -43.11 34.77
N VAL A 558 -2.14 -44.30 34.59
CA VAL A 558 -2.00 -45.08 33.35
C VAL A 558 -2.83 -44.49 32.20
N SER A 559 -4.05 -44.02 32.48
CA SER A 559 -4.98 -43.53 31.46
C SER A 559 -5.87 -42.40 32.02
N PRO A 560 -5.50 -41.12 31.89
CA PRO A 560 -6.19 -39.98 32.49
C PRO A 560 -7.44 -39.54 31.70
N THR A 561 -8.37 -40.47 31.45
CA THR A 561 -9.67 -40.18 30.82
C THR A 561 -10.63 -39.53 31.81
N GLU A 562 -11.69 -38.87 31.34
CA GLU A 562 -12.73 -38.31 32.23
C GLU A 562 -13.33 -39.36 33.17
N ALA A 563 -13.59 -40.57 32.66
CA ALA A 563 -14.17 -41.66 33.45
C ALA A 563 -13.23 -42.17 34.55
N ASN A 564 -11.91 -42.13 34.31
CA ASN A 564 -10.90 -42.54 35.29
C ASN A 564 -10.60 -41.42 36.29
N ARG A 565 -10.67 -40.15 35.85
CA ARG A 565 -10.63 -38.98 36.74
C ARG A 565 -11.81 -39.00 37.71
N ASP A 566 -13.02 -39.20 37.21
CA ASP A 566 -14.25 -39.28 38.02
C ASP A 566 -14.16 -40.43 39.04
N LEU A 567 -13.60 -41.58 38.65
CA LEU A 567 -13.30 -42.70 39.55
C LEU A 567 -12.30 -42.33 40.67
N LEU A 568 -11.18 -41.67 40.32
CA LEU A 568 -10.19 -41.21 41.29
C LEU A 568 -10.80 -40.23 42.29
N LEU A 569 -11.51 -39.21 41.80
CA LEU A 569 -12.17 -38.21 42.64
C LEU A 569 -13.20 -38.84 43.56
N LYS A 570 -13.95 -39.86 43.09
CA LYS A 570 -14.89 -40.60 43.93
C LYS A 570 -14.18 -41.42 45.01
N ALA A 571 -13.05 -42.06 44.69
CA ALA A 571 -12.26 -42.79 45.68
C ALA A 571 -11.70 -41.87 46.77
N ASP A 572 -11.19 -40.71 46.37
CA ASP A 572 -10.75 -39.64 47.27
C ASP A 572 -11.88 -39.10 48.15
N ALA A 573 -13.07 -38.89 47.58
CA ALA A 573 -14.26 -38.50 48.35
C ALA A 573 -14.70 -39.59 49.34
N ALA A 574 -14.58 -40.87 48.98
CA ALA A 574 -14.89 -42.00 49.86
C ALA A 574 -13.93 -42.08 51.05
N ASP A 575 -12.64 -41.84 50.83
CA ASP A 575 -11.61 -41.84 51.86
C ASP A 575 -11.80 -40.71 52.89
N ARG A 576 -12.34 -39.56 52.46
CA ARG A 576 -12.58 -38.39 53.32
C ARG A 576 -13.97 -38.29 53.92
N ARG A 577 -14.88 -39.19 53.56
CA ARG A 577 -16.27 -39.11 54.03
C ARG A 577 -16.33 -39.22 55.55
N LYS A 578 -17.33 -38.60 56.15
CA LYS A 578 -17.55 -38.65 57.59
C LYS A 578 -18.91 -39.29 57.88
N PRO A 579 -18.97 -40.30 58.76
CA PRO A 579 -20.26 -40.79 59.24
C PRO A 579 -20.90 -39.71 60.13
N TYR A 580 -22.22 -39.53 60.05
CA TYR A 580 -22.94 -38.81 61.09
C TYR A 580 -23.18 -39.76 62.29
N LEU A 581 -22.77 -39.38 63.50
CA LEU A 581 -23.06 -40.13 64.73
C LEU A 581 -24.41 -39.66 65.28
N SER A 582 -25.33 -40.59 65.57
CA SER A 582 -26.62 -40.35 66.27
C SER A 582 -27.89 -39.99 65.44
N ALA A 583 -27.99 -40.38 64.18
CA ALA A 583 -29.29 -40.40 63.51
C ALA A 583 -29.76 -41.86 63.36
N SER A 584 -30.85 -42.21 64.04
CA SER A 584 -31.57 -43.46 63.76
C SER A 584 -31.98 -43.50 62.29
N HIS A 585 -32.12 -44.71 61.73
CA HIS A 585 -32.61 -44.89 60.35
C HIS A 585 -33.87 -44.02 60.14
N GLY A 586 -33.82 -43.12 59.15
CA GLY A 586 -34.94 -42.22 58.84
C GLY A 586 -34.82 -40.78 59.38
N SER A 587 -33.65 -40.38 59.87
CA SER A 587 -33.41 -38.98 60.24
C SER A 587 -33.25 -38.08 59.01
N GLN A 588 -33.89 -36.91 59.01
CA GLN A 588 -33.75 -35.91 57.94
C GLN A 588 -32.63 -34.93 58.27
N ILE A 589 -31.71 -34.73 57.31
CA ILE A 589 -30.60 -33.80 57.41
C ILE A 589 -31.03 -32.49 56.75
N ASN A 590 -31.28 -31.48 57.57
CA ASN A 590 -31.56 -30.13 57.10
C ASN A 590 -30.29 -29.27 57.26
N LYS A 591 -29.99 -28.48 56.25
CA LYS A 591 -28.76 -27.68 56.16
C LYS A 591 -28.71 -26.60 57.25
N ALA A 592 -27.55 -26.42 57.88
CA ALA A 592 -27.16 -25.16 58.51
C ALA A 592 -26.04 -24.54 57.65
N ASP A 593 -26.25 -23.31 57.20
CA ASP A 593 -25.39 -22.63 56.25
C ASP A 593 -24.19 -22.03 57.00
N GLY A 594 -22.96 -22.17 56.50
CA GLY A 594 -21.76 -21.65 57.18
C GLY A 594 -20.68 -22.66 57.54
N GLY A 595 -20.69 -23.84 56.92
CA GLY A 595 -19.49 -24.66 56.73
C GLY A 595 -19.12 -25.67 57.82
N THR A 596 -19.77 -25.64 58.99
CA THR A 596 -19.48 -26.61 60.06
C THR A 596 -20.70 -27.16 60.77
N LEU A 597 -21.90 -26.61 60.59
CA LEU A 597 -23.10 -27.09 61.31
C LEU A 597 -24.02 -27.93 60.42
N TYR A 598 -24.66 -28.95 61.00
CA TYR A 598 -25.74 -29.70 60.36
C TYR A 598 -26.90 -29.96 61.33
N ALA A 599 -28.12 -29.97 60.81
CA ALA A 599 -29.31 -30.22 61.61
C ALA A 599 -29.83 -31.65 61.44
N VAL A 600 -30.05 -32.35 62.56
CA VAL A 600 -30.57 -33.73 62.58
C VAL A 600 -31.95 -33.74 63.23
N THR A 601 -32.93 -34.26 62.50
CA THR A 601 -34.27 -34.55 63.03
C THR A 601 -34.37 -36.05 63.35
N GLU A 602 -34.52 -36.42 64.62
CA GLU A 602 -34.62 -37.81 65.07
C GLU A 602 -36.09 -38.29 65.07
N GLN A 603 -36.37 -39.50 64.53
CA GLN A 603 -37.73 -40.04 64.52
C GLN A 603 -38.29 -40.19 65.94
N GLY A 604 -39.49 -39.62 66.18
CA GLY A 604 -40.20 -39.74 67.46
C GLY A 604 -39.85 -38.67 68.51
N ARG A 605 -38.88 -37.78 68.25
CA ARG A 605 -38.59 -36.60 69.06
C ARG A 605 -39.07 -35.33 68.37
N THR A 606 -39.59 -34.38 69.14
CA THR A 606 -40.09 -33.07 68.64
C THR A 606 -39.01 -32.00 68.53
N GLY A 607 -37.73 -32.32 68.73
CA GLY A 607 -36.61 -31.36 68.71
C GLY A 607 -35.63 -31.64 67.57
N VAL A 608 -34.91 -30.61 67.14
CA VAL A 608 -33.82 -30.72 66.17
C VAL A 608 -32.51 -30.31 66.82
N SER A 609 -31.47 -31.11 66.61
CA SER A 609 -30.14 -30.80 67.13
C SER A 609 -29.24 -30.25 66.02
N LEU A 610 -28.56 -29.14 66.28
CA LEU A 610 -27.45 -28.64 65.48
C LEU A 610 -26.15 -29.26 65.98
N TRP A 611 -25.34 -29.74 65.06
CA TRP A 611 -24.10 -30.45 65.33
C TRP A 611 -22.93 -29.80 64.63
N ASP A 612 -21.79 -29.72 65.30
CA ASP A 612 -20.50 -29.35 64.69
C ASP A 612 -19.91 -30.56 63.98
N LEU A 613 -19.64 -30.43 62.69
CA LEU A 613 -19.14 -31.49 61.82
C LEU A 613 -17.67 -31.84 62.08
N PRO A 614 -16.73 -30.89 62.29
CA PRO A 614 -15.36 -31.23 62.67
C PRO A 614 -15.25 -31.98 64.00
N ALA A 615 -15.93 -31.51 65.04
CA ALA A 615 -15.90 -32.08 66.38
C ALA A 615 -16.94 -33.19 66.60
N ASN A 616 -17.85 -33.37 65.64
CA ASN A 616 -18.94 -34.34 65.66
C ASN A 616 -19.72 -34.36 66.98
N ARG A 617 -20.10 -33.17 67.45
CA ARG A 617 -20.81 -32.98 68.73
C ARG A 617 -22.00 -32.04 68.57
N MET A 618 -23.06 -32.29 69.32
CA MET A 618 -24.20 -31.38 69.40
C MET A 618 -23.74 -30.04 69.97
N VAL A 619 -24.12 -28.95 69.30
CA VAL A 619 -23.78 -27.56 69.68
C VAL A 619 -25.00 -26.85 70.26
N VAL A 620 -26.18 -27.02 69.64
CA VAL A 620 -27.42 -26.36 70.06
C VAL A 620 -28.59 -27.33 69.88
N ASN A 621 -29.52 -27.36 70.85
CA ASN A 621 -30.82 -28.01 70.69
C ASN A 621 -31.87 -26.95 70.34
N LEU A 622 -32.54 -27.13 69.20
CA LEU A 622 -33.52 -26.19 68.67
C LEU A 622 -34.95 -26.69 68.93
N PRO A 623 -35.88 -25.79 69.29
CA PRO A 623 -37.26 -26.15 69.65
C PRO A 623 -38.16 -26.47 68.42
N GLY A 624 -37.58 -26.57 67.22
CA GLY A 624 -38.29 -26.81 65.97
C GLY A 624 -37.34 -27.15 64.81
N VAL A 625 -37.90 -27.50 63.65
CA VAL A 625 -37.12 -27.93 62.49
C VAL A 625 -36.56 -26.72 61.75
N PRO A 626 -35.24 -26.57 61.59
CA PRO A 626 -34.66 -25.47 60.83
C PRO A 626 -35.04 -25.61 59.36
N VAL A 627 -35.60 -24.54 58.81
CA VAL A 627 -35.96 -24.42 57.39
C VAL A 627 -34.99 -23.50 56.66
N ALA A 628 -34.31 -22.61 57.39
CA ALA A 628 -33.25 -21.76 56.88
C ALA A 628 -32.28 -21.36 58.01
N VAL A 629 -31.00 -21.14 57.71
CA VAL A 629 -29.95 -20.71 58.66
C VAL A 629 -29.06 -19.68 57.95
N SER A 630 -28.57 -18.67 58.67
CA SER A 630 -27.67 -17.64 58.14
C SER A 630 -26.29 -18.19 57.88
N GLU A 631 -25.55 -17.62 56.92
CA GLU A 631 -24.19 -18.07 56.57
C GLU A 631 -23.20 -17.98 57.72
N ASP A 632 -23.41 -17.07 58.68
CA ASP A 632 -22.58 -16.92 59.87
C ASP A 632 -23.03 -17.83 61.03
N ASN A 633 -24.01 -18.71 60.81
CA ASN A 633 -24.67 -19.57 61.79
C ASN A 633 -25.31 -18.84 63.00
N SER A 634 -25.44 -17.51 62.97
CA SER A 634 -25.97 -16.74 64.10
C SER A 634 -27.50 -16.71 64.16
N ARG A 635 -28.19 -17.01 63.05
CA ARG A 635 -29.65 -16.97 62.97
C ARG A 635 -30.24 -18.16 62.22
N ALA A 636 -31.43 -18.59 62.63
CA ALA A 636 -32.18 -19.65 61.96
C ALA A 636 -33.69 -19.37 61.92
N VAL A 637 -34.33 -19.68 60.80
CA VAL A 637 -35.79 -19.81 60.72
C VAL A 637 -36.17 -21.24 61.06
N LEU A 638 -36.92 -21.40 62.13
CA LEU A 638 -37.41 -22.69 62.61
C LEU A 638 -38.90 -22.82 62.34
N HIS A 639 -39.29 -24.01 61.89
CA HIS A 639 -40.68 -24.45 61.87
C HIS A 639 -41.02 -25.04 63.24
N GLY A 640 -41.82 -24.31 64.02
CA GLY A 640 -42.38 -24.76 65.30
C GLY A 640 -43.69 -25.53 65.12
N LYS A 641 -44.37 -25.86 66.24
CA LYS A 641 -45.64 -26.62 66.22
C LYS A 641 -46.81 -25.88 65.58
N GLU A 642 -46.83 -24.55 65.65
CA GLU A 642 -47.96 -23.73 65.17
C GLU A 642 -47.56 -22.66 64.14
N ASN A 643 -46.36 -22.08 64.26
CA ASN A 643 -45.85 -21.02 63.37
C ASN A 643 -44.35 -21.17 63.11
N PHE A 644 -43.85 -20.44 62.11
CA PHE A 644 -42.41 -20.23 61.90
C PHE A 644 -41.89 -19.15 62.86
N GLY A 645 -40.64 -19.26 63.29
CA GLY A 645 -39.98 -18.25 64.10
C GLY A 645 -38.54 -18.03 63.67
N LEU A 646 -38.06 -16.80 63.82
CA LEU A 646 -36.66 -16.44 63.68
C LEU A 646 -35.98 -16.59 65.05
N TYR A 647 -34.84 -17.28 65.09
CA TYR A 647 -34.09 -17.59 66.29
C TYR A 647 -32.63 -17.17 66.14
N ASP A 648 -32.00 -16.81 67.25
CA ASP A 648 -30.56 -16.73 67.40
C ASP A 648 -30.04 -18.14 67.65
N SER A 649 -29.15 -18.59 66.77
CA SER A 649 -28.52 -19.91 66.79
C SER A 649 -27.08 -19.87 67.28
N SER A 650 -26.62 -18.75 67.83
CA SER A 650 -25.33 -18.65 68.52
C SER A 650 -25.29 -19.60 69.74
N PRO A 651 -24.10 -20.06 70.19
CA PRO A 651 -23.99 -21.13 71.19
C PRO A 651 -24.57 -20.74 72.56
N ALA A 652 -25.82 -21.14 72.81
CA ALA A 652 -26.50 -21.17 74.10
C ALA A 652 -27.27 -22.50 74.20
N GLU A 653 -27.46 -23.06 75.41
CA GLU A 653 -28.04 -24.41 75.60
C GLU A 653 -29.44 -24.58 74.97
N GLU A 654 -30.20 -23.50 74.86
CA GLU A 654 -31.51 -23.45 74.19
C GLU A 654 -31.56 -22.19 73.31
N GLY A 655 -31.68 -22.35 71.99
CA GLY A 655 -31.68 -21.21 71.04
C GLY A 655 -32.73 -20.14 71.39
N ARG A 656 -32.38 -18.85 71.22
CA ARG A 656 -33.24 -17.73 71.65
C ARG A 656 -34.15 -17.26 70.51
N LYS A 657 -35.47 -17.23 70.71
CA LYS A 657 -36.40 -16.65 69.72
C LYS A 657 -36.17 -15.14 69.57
N LEU A 658 -35.99 -14.67 68.35
CA LEU A 658 -35.86 -13.27 67.95
C LEU A 658 -37.20 -12.66 67.53
N ALA A 659 -37.98 -13.38 66.72
CA ALA A 659 -39.30 -12.93 66.25
C ALA A 659 -40.20 -14.10 65.83
N ASP A 660 -41.51 -13.91 65.89
CA ASP A 660 -42.48 -14.81 65.25
C ASP A 660 -42.69 -14.37 63.79
N LEU A 661 -42.64 -15.34 62.87
CA LEU A 661 -43.02 -15.11 61.48
C LEU A 661 -44.52 -15.46 61.35
N PRO A 662 -45.37 -14.58 60.79
CA PRO A 662 -46.80 -14.80 60.68
C PRO A 662 -47.11 -15.79 59.54
N VAL A 663 -46.64 -17.02 59.69
CA VAL A 663 -46.71 -18.10 58.72
C VAL A 663 -47.31 -19.33 59.39
N HIS A 664 -48.47 -19.75 58.90
CA HIS A 664 -49.23 -20.90 59.44
C HIS A 664 -48.95 -22.21 58.69
N GLY A 665 -48.12 -22.16 57.62
CA GLY A 665 -47.78 -23.27 56.74
C GLY A 665 -47.35 -22.76 55.37
N GLY A 666 -46.53 -23.51 54.63
CA GLY A 666 -46.03 -23.10 53.33
C GLY A 666 -45.32 -24.21 52.56
N SER A 667 -45.17 -24.03 51.24
CA SER A 667 -44.56 -25.02 50.34
C SER A 667 -43.11 -24.71 49.97
N SER A 668 -42.69 -23.45 50.09
CA SER A 668 -41.36 -22.97 49.73
C SER A 668 -40.95 -21.82 50.65
N VAL A 669 -39.71 -21.84 51.13
CA VAL A 669 -39.13 -20.79 51.98
C VAL A 669 -37.74 -20.45 51.42
N ALA A 670 -37.47 -19.15 51.31
CA ALA A 670 -36.22 -18.57 50.84
C ALA A 670 -35.74 -17.49 51.83
N ARG A 671 -34.45 -17.20 51.77
CA ARG A 671 -33.79 -16.24 52.66
C ARG A 671 -32.59 -15.60 51.96
N ASN A 672 -32.17 -14.46 52.47
CA ASN A 672 -30.85 -13.90 52.19
C ASN A 672 -29.79 -14.49 53.16
N ASN A 673 -28.52 -14.12 52.99
CA ASN A 673 -27.41 -14.70 53.77
C ASN A 673 -27.50 -14.41 55.28
N GLY A 674 -27.99 -13.24 55.66
CA GLY A 674 -28.14 -12.81 57.06
C GLY A 674 -29.45 -13.25 57.74
N VAL A 675 -30.41 -13.79 56.96
CA VAL A 675 -31.75 -14.18 57.44
C VAL A 675 -32.52 -13.03 58.09
N ASP A 676 -32.12 -11.81 57.77
CA ASP A 676 -32.89 -10.59 58.03
C ASP A 676 -33.97 -10.38 56.96
N VAL A 677 -33.87 -11.05 55.82
CA VAL A 677 -34.89 -11.07 54.77
C VAL A 677 -35.31 -12.51 54.50
N VAL A 678 -36.60 -12.79 54.69
CA VAL A 678 -37.19 -14.11 54.49
C VAL A 678 -38.36 -13.99 53.54
N ALA A 679 -38.47 -14.88 52.56
CA ALA A 679 -39.61 -14.98 51.68
C ALA A 679 -40.17 -16.40 51.71
N GLY A 680 -41.46 -16.55 51.51
CA GLY A 680 -42.10 -17.85 51.52
C GLY A 680 -43.38 -17.87 50.71
N ILE A 681 -43.74 -19.04 50.20
CA ILE A 681 -45.07 -19.31 49.65
C ILE A 681 -45.87 -19.93 50.78
N VAL A 682 -46.74 -19.10 51.35
CA VAL A 682 -47.38 -19.38 52.63
C VAL A 682 -48.89 -19.33 52.52
N SER A 683 -49.55 -20.07 53.41
CA SER A 683 -51.00 -20.05 53.48
C SER A 683 -51.50 -18.70 53.97
N VAL A 684 -52.45 -18.13 53.24
CA VAL A 684 -53.08 -16.83 53.58
C VAL A 684 -54.20 -17.03 54.63
N ASP A 685 -54.66 -18.26 54.81
CA ASP A 685 -55.69 -18.64 55.77
C ASP A 685 -55.31 -19.92 56.55
N ARG A 686 -56.07 -20.27 57.59
CA ARG A 686 -55.86 -21.52 58.35
C ARG A 686 -56.30 -22.79 57.60
N SER A 687 -56.90 -22.67 56.41
CA SER A 687 -57.40 -23.80 55.63
C SER A 687 -56.34 -24.48 54.77
N LEU A 688 -55.16 -23.85 54.63
CA LEU A 688 -54.02 -24.32 53.81
C LEU A 688 -54.32 -24.44 52.30
N LYS A 689 -55.47 -23.93 51.83
CA LYS A 689 -55.91 -24.04 50.43
C LYS A 689 -55.41 -22.90 49.54
N THR A 690 -55.17 -21.72 50.13
CA THR A 690 -54.76 -20.52 49.39
C THR A 690 -53.32 -20.19 49.77
N LEU A 691 -52.39 -20.39 48.84
CA LEU A 691 -50.97 -20.04 49.02
C LEU A 691 -50.68 -18.73 48.31
N ALA A 692 -49.91 -17.84 48.97
CA ALA A 692 -49.42 -16.61 48.35
C ALA A 692 -47.94 -16.40 48.68
N PRO A 693 -47.16 -15.81 47.76
CA PRO A 693 -45.81 -15.38 48.05
C PRO A 693 -45.84 -14.17 49.00
N LYS A 694 -45.11 -14.29 50.11
CA LYS A 694 -44.92 -13.23 51.10
C LYS A 694 -43.44 -13.04 51.39
N MET A 695 -43.07 -11.84 51.79
CA MET A 695 -41.71 -11.49 52.17
C MET A 695 -41.73 -10.68 53.47
N TRP A 696 -40.78 -10.94 54.35
CA TRP A 696 -40.63 -10.30 55.65
C TRP A 696 -39.20 -9.79 55.82
N VAL A 697 -39.10 -8.64 56.48
CA VAL A 697 -37.82 -8.01 56.82
C VAL A 697 -37.74 -7.83 58.32
N HIS A 698 -36.64 -8.28 58.92
CA HIS A 698 -36.32 -8.15 60.33
C HIS A 698 -35.21 -7.12 60.50
N ASP A 699 -35.50 -6.01 61.18
CA ASP A 699 -34.58 -4.89 61.39
C ASP A 699 -33.77 -4.97 62.70
N GLY A 700 -33.89 -6.08 63.44
CA GLY A 700 -33.23 -6.25 64.74
C GLY A 700 -34.07 -5.81 65.94
N SER A 701 -35.25 -5.20 65.74
CA SER A 701 -36.14 -4.73 66.81
C SER A 701 -36.98 -5.83 67.47
N GLY A 702 -36.86 -7.09 67.02
CA GLY A 702 -37.70 -8.21 67.44
C GLY A 702 -39.07 -8.26 66.75
N GLN A 703 -39.36 -7.31 65.86
CA GLN A 703 -40.52 -7.33 64.98
C GLN A 703 -40.10 -7.64 63.54
N VAL A 704 -41.02 -8.26 62.79
CA VAL A 704 -40.88 -8.49 61.35
C VAL A 704 -41.89 -7.64 60.60
N ARG A 705 -41.43 -6.93 59.59
CA ARG A 705 -42.30 -6.15 58.69
C ARG A 705 -42.60 -6.98 57.45
N GLU A 706 -43.87 -7.20 57.18
CA GLU A 706 -44.33 -7.80 55.92
C GLU A 706 -44.17 -6.79 54.77
N VAL A 707 -43.56 -7.24 53.67
CA VAL A 707 -43.47 -6.52 52.40
C VAL A 707 -44.56 -7.06 51.49
N VAL A 708 -45.48 -6.18 51.09
CA VAL A 708 -46.64 -6.56 50.28
C VAL A 708 -46.21 -6.76 48.83
N LEU A 709 -46.58 -7.91 48.26
CA LEU A 709 -46.49 -8.17 46.82
C LEU A 709 -47.83 -7.79 46.17
N ALA A 710 -47.79 -6.94 45.15
CA ALA A 710 -48.99 -6.38 44.53
C ALA A 710 -49.90 -7.42 43.83
N ASP A 711 -49.38 -8.62 43.51
CA ASP A 711 -50.13 -9.68 42.83
C ASP A 711 -49.81 -11.07 43.44
N PRO A 712 -50.70 -11.62 44.29
CA PRO A 712 -50.48 -12.87 45.02
C PRO A 712 -50.81 -14.16 44.24
N GLY A 713 -50.98 -14.11 42.90
CA GLY A 713 -51.36 -15.27 42.06
C GLY A 713 -50.43 -16.50 42.13
N ASP A 714 -50.76 -17.56 41.37
CA ASP A 714 -50.27 -18.97 41.40
C ASP A 714 -48.73 -19.21 41.35
N ALA A 715 -48.00 -18.63 42.29
CA ALA A 715 -46.59 -18.88 42.54
C ALA A 715 -46.44 -20.15 43.36
N HIS A 716 -45.49 -21.01 42.96
CA HIS A 716 -45.26 -22.30 43.61
C HIS A 716 -43.81 -22.50 44.09
N GLU A 717 -42.86 -21.68 43.64
CA GLU A 717 -41.49 -21.63 44.19
C GLU A 717 -41.01 -20.18 44.36
N VAL A 718 -40.27 -19.90 45.45
CA VAL A 718 -39.68 -18.60 45.75
C VAL A 718 -38.19 -18.72 46.08
N ARG A 719 -37.38 -17.77 45.60
CA ARG A 719 -35.95 -17.65 45.91
C ARG A 719 -35.55 -16.21 46.13
N LEU A 720 -34.63 -15.99 47.05
CA LEU A 720 -34.01 -14.70 47.31
C LEU A 720 -32.56 -14.74 46.85
N SER A 721 -32.08 -13.62 46.33
CA SER A 721 -30.65 -13.42 46.14
C SER A 721 -29.95 -13.37 47.51
N PRO A 722 -28.66 -13.74 47.56
CA PRO A 722 -27.84 -13.70 48.77
C PRO A 722 -27.87 -12.37 49.53
N ASP A 723 -27.96 -11.25 48.80
CA ASP A 723 -28.04 -9.89 49.36
C ASP A 723 -29.47 -9.45 49.75
N GLY A 724 -30.49 -10.27 49.45
CA GLY A 724 -31.90 -9.97 49.72
C GLY A 724 -32.53 -8.92 48.80
N ARG A 725 -31.82 -8.41 47.78
CA ARG A 725 -32.30 -7.34 46.90
C ARG A 725 -33.09 -7.84 45.69
N MET A 726 -33.02 -9.13 45.39
CA MET A 726 -33.74 -9.76 44.28
C MET A 726 -34.56 -10.94 44.78
N LEU A 727 -35.80 -11.02 44.32
CA LEU A 727 -36.72 -12.12 44.58
C LEU A 727 -37.10 -12.77 43.25
N ALA A 728 -36.79 -14.05 43.08
CA ALA A 728 -37.25 -14.85 41.95
C ALA A 728 -38.52 -15.63 42.35
N LEU A 729 -39.58 -15.44 41.58
CA LEU A 729 -40.88 -16.10 41.77
C LEU A 729 -41.22 -16.96 40.57
N ALA A 730 -41.36 -18.27 40.77
CA ALA A 730 -41.84 -19.18 39.74
C ALA A 730 -43.37 -19.24 39.78
N ARG A 731 -44.02 -18.76 38.71
CA ARG A 731 -45.47 -18.70 38.56
C ARG A 731 -45.94 -19.64 37.47
N MET A 732 -47.03 -20.36 37.72
CA MET A 732 -47.67 -21.19 36.70
C MET A 732 -48.39 -20.29 35.69
N ARG A 733 -48.12 -20.47 34.40
CA ARG A 733 -48.85 -19.81 33.32
C ARG A 733 -50.09 -20.63 32.92
N PRO A 734 -51.08 -20.03 32.25
CA PRO A 734 -52.29 -20.74 31.79
C PRO A 734 -52.01 -21.92 30.84
N ASP A 735 -50.84 -21.95 30.19
CA ASP A 735 -50.38 -23.03 29.31
C ASP A 735 -49.81 -24.24 30.08
N GLY A 736 -49.81 -24.20 31.41
CA GLY A 736 -49.28 -25.24 32.29
C GLY A 736 -47.75 -25.23 32.43
N GLN A 737 -47.06 -24.24 31.85
CA GLN A 737 -45.62 -24.05 32.02
C GLN A 737 -45.33 -23.02 33.10
N SER A 738 -44.21 -23.18 33.82
CA SER A 738 -43.81 -22.20 34.83
C SER A 738 -42.92 -21.12 34.24
N GLN A 739 -43.14 -19.85 34.59
CA GLN A 739 -42.27 -18.73 34.24
C GLN A 739 -41.69 -18.11 35.51
N VAL A 740 -40.40 -17.75 35.48
CA VAL A 740 -39.76 -17.05 36.59
C VAL A 740 -39.78 -15.54 36.38
N GLU A 741 -40.35 -14.85 37.35
CA GLU A 741 -40.37 -13.39 37.46
C GLU A 741 -39.28 -12.93 38.44
N LEU A 742 -38.55 -11.88 38.05
CA LEU A 742 -37.51 -11.27 38.88
C LEU A 742 -38.04 -9.96 39.45
N TRP A 743 -38.09 -9.86 40.77
CA TRP A 743 -38.58 -8.70 41.51
C TRP A 743 -37.42 -8.06 42.26
N ARG A 744 -37.26 -6.74 42.11
CA ARG A 744 -36.24 -5.96 42.81
C ARG A 744 -36.84 -5.42 44.11
N PHE A 745 -36.09 -5.57 45.20
CA PHE A 745 -36.40 -5.06 46.52
C PHE A 745 -35.46 -3.90 46.87
N ASP A 746 -36.03 -2.73 47.16
CA ASP A 746 -35.27 -1.52 47.50
C ASP A 746 -35.12 -1.28 49.01
N GLY A 747 -35.57 -2.22 49.84
CA GLY A 747 -35.66 -2.09 51.29
C GLY A 747 -37.07 -1.73 51.78
N THR A 748 -37.93 -1.21 50.91
CA THR A 748 -39.31 -0.83 51.26
C THR A 748 -40.36 -1.58 50.47
N GLU A 749 -40.22 -1.62 49.14
CA GLU A 749 -41.19 -2.19 48.21
C GLU A 749 -40.56 -3.21 47.26
N LEU A 750 -41.38 -4.11 46.71
CA LEU A 750 -41.01 -5.02 45.63
C LEU A 750 -41.55 -4.51 44.29
N ARG A 751 -40.70 -4.49 43.26
CA ARG A 751 -41.09 -4.11 41.89
C ARG A 751 -40.65 -5.17 40.89
N LEU A 752 -41.56 -5.56 40.00
CA LEU A 752 -41.24 -6.47 38.91
C LEU A 752 -40.18 -5.82 38.02
N ALA A 753 -38.99 -6.42 37.96
CA ALA A 753 -37.87 -5.94 37.18
C ALA A 753 -37.84 -6.59 35.78
N GLY A 754 -38.18 -7.88 35.69
CA GLY A 754 -38.29 -8.58 34.41
C GLY A 754 -38.70 -10.04 34.56
N ARG A 755 -38.65 -10.80 33.46
CA ARG A 755 -39.05 -12.20 33.40
C ARG A 755 -38.02 -13.01 32.63
N VAL A 756 -37.77 -14.23 33.07
CA VAL A 756 -36.86 -15.16 32.36
C VAL A 756 -37.63 -15.83 31.22
N GLY A 757 -37.01 -15.90 30.04
CA GLY A 757 -37.67 -16.24 28.77
C GLY A 757 -37.98 -17.73 28.53
N ALA A 758 -37.48 -18.64 29.38
CA ALA A 758 -37.69 -20.08 29.22
C ALA A 758 -38.69 -20.64 30.25
N PRO A 759 -39.52 -21.63 29.86
CA PRO A 759 -40.33 -22.37 30.82
C PRO A 759 -39.42 -23.13 31.78
N VAL A 760 -39.79 -23.18 33.06
CA VAL A 760 -39.04 -23.88 34.11
C VAL A 760 -39.75 -25.20 34.43
N GLY A 761 -38.97 -26.24 34.64
CA GLY A 761 -39.45 -27.54 35.09
C GLY A 761 -39.93 -27.49 36.54
N SER A 762 -40.35 -28.63 37.07
CA SER A 762 -40.78 -28.69 38.47
C SER A 762 -39.63 -28.42 39.46
N GLY A 763 -38.39 -28.21 39.02
CA GLY A 763 -37.23 -27.97 39.87
C GLY A 763 -37.21 -26.61 40.59
N ARG A 764 -36.23 -26.45 41.47
CA ARG A 764 -36.09 -25.25 42.31
C ARG A 764 -34.99 -24.35 41.73
N PRO A 765 -35.28 -23.10 41.33
CA PRO A 765 -34.23 -22.15 40.95
C PRO A 765 -33.22 -21.93 42.07
N GLU A 766 -32.00 -21.54 41.71
CA GLU A 766 -30.92 -21.23 42.66
C GLU A 766 -30.14 -20.01 42.16
N PHE A 767 -30.00 -18.99 43.00
CA PHE A 767 -29.09 -17.87 42.72
C PHE A 767 -27.64 -18.25 43.01
N SER A 768 -26.72 -17.69 42.24
CA SER A 768 -25.30 -17.71 42.59
C SER A 768 -25.00 -16.81 43.80
N PRO A 769 -23.92 -17.05 44.57
CA PRO A 769 -23.55 -16.26 45.75
C PRO A 769 -23.36 -14.76 45.50
N ASP A 770 -22.92 -14.38 44.30
CA ASP A 770 -22.83 -12.98 43.87
C ASP A 770 -24.16 -12.38 43.38
N GLY A 771 -25.24 -13.17 43.34
CA GLY A 771 -26.58 -12.77 42.91
C GLY A 771 -26.73 -12.55 41.41
N ARG A 772 -25.68 -12.80 40.62
CA ARG A 772 -25.63 -12.46 39.18
C ARG A 772 -26.19 -13.56 38.29
N LEU A 773 -26.20 -14.81 38.75
CA LEU A 773 -26.67 -15.96 37.97
C LEU A 773 -27.88 -16.59 38.63
N LEU A 774 -28.74 -17.16 37.79
CA LEU A 774 -29.89 -17.95 38.20
C LEU A 774 -29.89 -19.27 37.43
N ALA A 775 -29.69 -20.38 38.13
CA ALA A 775 -29.75 -21.71 37.55
C ALA A 775 -31.13 -22.34 37.77
N MET A 776 -31.68 -22.95 36.72
CA MET A 776 -33.05 -23.46 36.70
C MET A 776 -33.16 -24.75 35.88
N PRO A 777 -33.77 -25.82 36.41
CA PRO A 777 -33.99 -27.05 35.65
C PRO A 777 -34.98 -26.82 34.50
N SER A 778 -34.64 -27.28 33.31
CA SER A 778 -35.51 -27.21 32.13
C SER A 778 -36.58 -28.30 32.20
N PRO A 779 -37.86 -27.99 31.88
CA PRO A 779 -38.92 -28.98 31.82
C PRO A 779 -38.75 -29.96 30.64
N THR A 780 -38.03 -29.57 29.59
CA THR A 780 -38.11 -30.20 28.27
C THR A 780 -36.79 -30.74 27.74
N SER A 781 -35.65 -30.25 28.23
CA SER A 781 -34.34 -30.52 27.61
C SER A 781 -33.38 -31.42 28.38
N ALA A 782 -33.77 -32.02 29.52
CA ALA A 782 -32.84 -32.76 30.40
C ALA A 782 -31.55 -31.97 30.68
N THR A 783 -31.71 -30.66 30.88
CA THR A 783 -30.63 -29.72 31.20
C THR A 783 -31.05 -28.79 32.32
N THR A 784 -30.08 -28.29 33.07
CA THR A 784 -30.24 -27.13 33.94
C THR A 784 -29.72 -25.90 33.20
N ALA A 785 -30.61 -24.95 32.89
CA ALA A 785 -30.27 -23.70 32.21
C ALA A 785 -29.74 -22.68 33.23
N VAL A 786 -28.64 -22.01 32.91
CA VAL A 786 -28.05 -20.93 33.70
C VAL A 786 -28.30 -19.61 32.98
N TRP A 787 -28.84 -18.64 33.70
CA TRP A 787 -29.16 -17.30 33.20
C TRP A 787 -28.31 -16.25 33.90
N ASP A 788 -27.77 -15.29 33.16
CA ASP A 788 -27.25 -14.05 33.71
C ASP A 788 -28.43 -13.11 33.99
N VAL A 789 -28.57 -12.75 35.26
CA VAL A 789 -29.61 -11.88 35.81
C VAL A 789 -29.03 -10.62 36.45
N SER A 790 -27.76 -10.29 36.12
CA SER A 790 -27.10 -9.04 36.55
C SER A 790 -27.94 -7.82 36.15
N ASP A 791 -28.54 -7.86 34.96
CA ASP A 791 -29.64 -6.96 34.60
C ASP A 791 -30.97 -7.74 34.60
N PRO A 792 -31.77 -7.65 35.69
CA PRO A 792 -33.02 -8.40 35.78
C PRO A 792 -34.09 -7.90 34.81
N ALA A 793 -33.92 -6.73 34.17
CA ALA A 793 -34.82 -6.27 33.12
C ALA A 793 -34.57 -6.98 31.78
N SER A 794 -33.37 -7.53 31.57
CA SER A 794 -33.01 -8.28 30.38
C SER A 794 -32.18 -9.53 30.72
N PRO A 795 -32.80 -10.59 31.31
CA PRO A 795 -32.10 -11.82 31.61
C PRO A 795 -31.55 -12.49 30.34
N VAL A 796 -30.28 -12.90 30.37
CA VAL A 796 -29.59 -13.51 29.21
C VAL A 796 -29.31 -14.98 29.51
N HIS A 797 -29.68 -15.87 28.58
CA HIS A 797 -29.31 -17.28 28.68
C HIS A 797 -27.79 -17.40 28.55
N ARG A 798 -27.16 -18.09 29.52
CA ARG A 798 -25.69 -18.17 29.63
C ARG A 798 -25.17 -19.55 29.27
N ALA A 799 -25.81 -20.62 29.73
CA ALA A 799 -25.36 -21.99 29.50
C ALA A 799 -26.48 -23.00 29.71
N ASP A 800 -26.40 -24.16 29.06
CA ASP A 800 -27.20 -25.34 29.40
C ASP A 800 -26.29 -26.45 29.94
N LEU A 801 -26.56 -26.90 31.15
CA LEU A 801 -25.82 -27.96 31.82
C LEU A 801 -26.54 -29.30 31.65
N PRO A 802 -25.96 -30.29 30.95
CA PRO A 802 -26.56 -31.60 30.78
C PRO A 802 -26.83 -32.32 32.11
N GLU A 803 -28.06 -32.77 32.31
CA GLU A 803 -28.44 -33.60 33.45
C GLU A 803 -28.18 -35.08 33.12
N GLN A 804 -27.39 -35.77 33.96
CA GLN A 804 -27.02 -37.18 33.72
C GLN A 804 -27.91 -38.19 34.47
N PHE A 805 -29.00 -37.74 35.07
CA PHE A 805 -29.92 -38.58 35.83
C PHE A 805 -31.22 -38.82 35.04
N ALA A 806 -31.59 -40.09 34.88
CA ALA A 806 -32.82 -40.50 34.21
C ALA A 806 -34.00 -40.50 35.21
N GLY A 807 -35.05 -39.70 34.95
CA GLY A 807 -36.31 -39.79 35.70
C GLY A 807 -36.92 -38.45 36.11
N THR A 808 -37.97 -38.51 36.95
CA THR A 808 -38.79 -37.39 37.43
C THR A 808 -38.21 -36.64 38.63
N SER A 809 -36.95 -36.90 39.00
CA SER A 809 -36.33 -36.35 40.20
C SER A 809 -35.90 -34.89 40.00
N ARG A 810 -36.33 -34.03 40.92
CA ARG A 810 -35.95 -32.61 40.95
C ARG A 810 -34.47 -32.48 41.32
N PRO A 811 -33.61 -31.89 40.46
CA PRO A 811 -32.20 -31.76 40.81
C PRO A 811 -31.99 -30.72 41.90
N MET A 812 -31.04 -31.02 42.77
CA MET A 812 -30.45 -30.07 43.70
C MET A 812 -29.36 -29.31 42.96
N ILE A 813 -29.45 -27.98 42.98
CA ILE A 813 -28.46 -27.08 42.36
C ILE A 813 -27.72 -26.36 43.49
N LYS A 814 -26.39 -26.29 43.42
CA LYS A 814 -25.58 -25.48 44.34
C LYS A 814 -24.42 -24.82 43.61
N PHE A 815 -24.21 -23.54 43.85
CA PHE A 815 -23.06 -22.81 43.34
C PHE A 815 -21.87 -22.85 44.31
N SER A 816 -20.65 -22.81 43.77
CA SER A 816 -19.43 -22.54 44.54
C SER A 816 -19.42 -21.09 45.05
N PRO A 817 -18.63 -20.74 46.10
CA PRO A 817 -18.71 -19.42 46.72
C PRO A 817 -18.31 -18.28 45.77
N ASP A 818 -17.48 -18.60 44.78
CA ASP A 818 -16.99 -17.70 43.75
C ASP A 818 -17.91 -17.61 42.52
N SER A 819 -19.08 -18.27 42.55
CA SER A 819 -20.05 -18.37 41.45
C SER A 819 -19.50 -19.01 40.16
N ARG A 820 -18.32 -19.67 40.21
CA ARG A 820 -17.68 -20.25 39.01
C ARG A 820 -18.09 -21.68 38.72
N GLN A 821 -18.47 -22.44 39.74
CA GLN A 821 -18.83 -23.84 39.62
C GLN A 821 -20.26 -24.10 40.04
N VAL A 822 -20.89 -25.10 39.43
CA VAL A 822 -22.24 -25.55 39.77
C VAL A 822 -22.24 -27.05 40.00
N LEU A 823 -22.73 -27.45 41.17
CA LEU A 823 -23.08 -28.83 41.49
C LEU A 823 -24.53 -29.09 41.13
N LEU A 824 -24.76 -30.16 40.38
CA LEU A 824 -26.08 -30.75 40.11
C LEU A 824 -26.13 -32.14 40.72
N ALA A 825 -27.05 -32.37 41.65
CA ALA A 825 -27.23 -33.66 42.32
C ALA A 825 -28.67 -34.15 42.22
N ALA A 826 -28.85 -35.42 41.85
CA ALA A 826 -30.14 -36.08 41.89
C ALA A 826 -29.97 -37.60 42.01
N ALA A 827 -30.87 -38.26 42.72
CA ALA A 827 -30.82 -39.69 43.00
C ALA A 827 -29.41 -40.09 43.50
N ARG A 828 -28.69 -40.96 42.77
CA ARG A 828 -27.37 -41.48 43.16
C ARG A 828 -26.22 -40.86 42.35
N THR A 829 -26.45 -39.68 41.76
CA THR A 829 -25.53 -39.02 40.84
C THR A 829 -25.32 -37.56 41.21
N VAL A 830 -24.07 -37.11 41.13
CA VAL A 830 -23.64 -35.72 41.30
C VAL A 830 -22.71 -35.35 40.15
N THR A 831 -22.90 -34.18 39.56
CA THR A 831 -21.98 -33.61 38.57
C THR A 831 -21.60 -32.21 38.98
N ILE A 832 -20.35 -31.83 38.72
CA ILE A 832 -19.83 -30.48 39.00
C ILE A 832 -19.33 -29.89 37.68
N TRP A 833 -19.78 -28.68 37.39
CA TRP A 833 -19.55 -27.96 36.13
C TRP A 833 -18.82 -26.66 36.38
N ASP A 834 -17.99 -26.25 35.41
CA ASP A 834 -17.32 -24.96 35.35
C ASP A 834 -18.07 -24.03 34.39
N LEU A 835 -18.34 -22.81 34.85
CA LEU A 835 -19.06 -21.77 34.11
C LEU A 835 -18.15 -20.65 33.58
N GLU A 836 -16.83 -20.83 33.61
CA GLU A 836 -15.87 -19.85 33.07
C GLU A 836 -16.16 -19.49 31.61
N GLN A 837 -16.53 -20.49 30.77
CA GLN A 837 -16.93 -20.29 29.38
C GLN A 837 -18.43 -20.56 29.22
N PRO A 838 -19.26 -19.51 29.02
CA PRO A 838 -20.72 -19.61 28.90
C PRO A 838 -21.20 -20.63 27.85
N ASP A 839 -20.67 -20.55 26.63
CA ASP A 839 -21.12 -21.37 25.51
C ASP A 839 -20.52 -22.79 25.50
N ALA A 840 -19.64 -23.10 26.46
CA ALA A 840 -18.93 -24.38 26.56
C ALA A 840 -18.70 -24.78 28.03
N PRO A 841 -19.77 -24.96 28.83
CA PRO A 841 -19.62 -25.37 30.23
C PRO A 841 -18.90 -26.72 30.30
N ARG A 842 -17.87 -26.81 31.15
CA ARG A 842 -16.99 -27.98 31.22
C ARG A 842 -17.33 -28.82 32.45
N ARG A 843 -17.53 -30.13 32.28
CA ARG A 843 -17.70 -31.04 33.42
C ARG A 843 -16.36 -31.24 34.13
N LEU A 844 -16.29 -30.74 35.37
CA LEU A 844 -15.12 -30.87 36.24
C LEU A 844 -15.04 -32.25 36.90
N ALA A 845 -16.19 -32.76 37.36
CA ALA A 845 -16.26 -34.05 38.02
C ALA A 845 -17.64 -34.69 37.87
N GLY A 846 -17.67 -36.02 37.78
CA GLY A 846 -18.86 -36.85 37.92
C GLY A 846 -18.71 -37.83 39.08
N PHE A 847 -19.76 -37.97 39.88
CA PHE A 847 -19.85 -38.95 40.96
C PHE A 847 -21.17 -39.69 40.83
N ASP A 848 -21.11 -40.94 40.40
CA ASP A 848 -22.26 -41.76 40.10
C ASP A 848 -22.26 -43.02 40.97
N ASN A 849 -23.42 -43.65 41.14
CA ASN A 849 -23.58 -44.86 41.96
C ASN A 849 -23.15 -44.67 43.43
N PHE A 850 -23.56 -43.58 44.10
CA PHE A 850 -23.53 -43.53 45.58
C PHE A 850 -24.34 -44.67 46.17
N THR A 851 -24.05 -45.19 47.37
CA THR A 851 -24.75 -46.38 47.90
C THR A 851 -26.25 -46.16 48.08
N MET A 852 -26.63 -44.96 48.54
CA MET A 852 -28.00 -44.48 48.69
C MET A 852 -28.18 -43.14 47.98
N ASP A 853 -29.44 -42.71 47.85
CA ASP A 853 -29.78 -41.42 47.25
C ASP A 853 -29.12 -40.25 48.01
N VAL A 854 -28.75 -39.23 47.24
CA VAL A 854 -28.31 -37.93 47.74
C VAL A 854 -29.51 -37.24 48.36
N MET A 855 -29.42 -36.99 49.67
CA MET A 855 -30.48 -36.40 50.47
C MET A 855 -30.36 -34.88 50.56
N SER A 856 -29.12 -34.38 50.59
CA SER A 856 -28.84 -32.96 50.51
C SER A 856 -27.51 -32.66 49.82
N ALA A 857 -27.40 -31.46 49.27
CA ALA A 857 -26.19 -30.93 48.64
C ALA A 857 -25.98 -29.49 49.07
N ASP A 858 -24.72 -29.14 49.28
CA ASP A 858 -24.31 -27.86 49.81
C ASP A 858 -22.85 -27.50 49.46
N ASN A 859 -22.41 -26.32 49.86
CA ASN A 859 -21.06 -25.82 49.72
C ASN A 859 -20.56 -25.24 51.05
N TRP A 860 -19.53 -25.86 51.61
CA TRP A 860 -18.92 -25.54 52.90
C TRP A 860 -17.49 -25.06 52.70
N SER A 861 -17.20 -23.82 53.11
CA SER A 861 -15.84 -23.27 53.19
C SER A 861 -14.97 -23.62 51.97
N SER A 862 -15.51 -23.40 50.75
CA SER A 862 -14.90 -23.66 49.42
C SER A 862 -14.97 -25.09 48.85
N GLN A 863 -15.73 -26.00 49.46
CA GLN A 863 -15.91 -27.37 48.96
C GLN A 863 -17.38 -27.76 48.89
N PHE A 864 -17.76 -28.47 47.83
CA PHE A 864 -19.09 -29.07 47.77
C PHE A 864 -19.18 -30.25 48.73
N VAL A 865 -20.31 -30.32 49.45
CA VAL A 865 -20.61 -31.42 50.37
C VAL A 865 -21.99 -31.96 50.06
N ILE A 866 -22.11 -33.28 50.03
CA ILE A 866 -23.40 -33.95 49.92
C ILE A 866 -23.63 -34.85 51.12
N SER A 867 -24.89 -35.08 51.45
CA SER A 867 -25.29 -36.13 52.38
C SER A 867 -26.02 -37.24 51.63
N THR A 868 -25.75 -38.49 52.00
CA THR A 868 -26.39 -39.67 51.42
C THR A 868 -27.21 -40.42 52.46
N GLY A 869 -28.28 -41.09 52.01
CA GLY A 869 -29.24 -41.75 52.90
C GLY A 869 -28.66 -42.89 53.76
N ASP A 870 -27.43 -43.33 53.48
CA ASP A 870 -26.71 -44.39 54.18
C ASP A 870 -25.91 -43.93 55.40
N GLY A 871 -25.82 -42.64 55.71
CA GLY A 871 -25.07 -42.24 56.92
C GLY A 871 -23.99 -41.19 56.76
N PHE A 872 -23.70 -40.72 55.54
CA PHE A 872 -22.40 -40.11 55.26
C PHE A 872 -22.49 -38.70 54.67
N PHE A 873 -21.56 -37.86 55.12
CA PHE A 873 -21.18 -36.64 54.44
C PHE A 873 -20.00 -36.90 53.52
N TRP A 874 -20.11 -36.48 52.27
CA TRP A 874 -19.06 -36.61 51.26
C TRP A 874 -18.51 -35.24 50.90
N HIS A 875 -17.20 -35.06 51.07
CA HIS A 875 -16.49 -33.85 50.65
C HIS A 875 -16.00 -34.04 49.20
N LEU A 876 -16.66 -33.36 48.28
CA LEU A 876 -16.41 -33.47 46.86
C LEU A 876 -15.37 -32.43 46.41
N ARG A 877 -14.38 -32.89 45.66
CA ARG A 877 -13.36 -32.05 45.03
C ARG A 877 -13.34 -32.29 43.53
N VAL A 878 -12.78 -31.32 42.81
CA VAL A 878 -12.68 -31.33 41.35
C VAL A 878 -11.25 -31.42 40.83
N ASP A 879 -10.26 -31.16 41.68
CA ASP A 879 -8.84 -31.21 41.32
C ASP A 879 -8.30 -32.64 41.50
N ALA A 880 -7.98 -33.28 40.39
CA ALA A 880 -7.47 -34.64 40.36
C ALA A 880 -6.02 -34.74 40.88
N GLU A 881 -5.17 -33.74 40.63
CA GLU A 881 -3.79 -33.76 41.13
C GLU A 881 -3.77 -33.54 42.64
N GLN A 882 -4.65 -32.69 43.17
CA GLN A 882 -4.82 -32.60 44.62
C GLN A 882 -5.31 -33.93 45.22
N ALA A 883 -6.21 -34.65 44.54
CA ALA A 883 -6.65 -35.98 44.99
C ALA A 883 -5.48 -36.99 44.98
N VAL A 884 -4.59 -36.93 43.99
CA VAL A 884 -3.37 -37.76 43.98
C VAL A 884 -2.47 -37.41 45.17
N GLN A 885 -2.17 -36.13 45.39
CA GLN A 885 -1.32 -35.67 46.51
C GLN A 885 -1.87 -36.08 47.87
N ASP A 886 -3.19 -36.12 48.03
CA ASP A 886 -3.86 -36.47 49.28
C ASP A 886 -3.92 -37.99 49.51
N LEU A 887 -4.09 -38.78 48.45
CA LEU A 887 -4.19 -40.24 48.53
C LEU A 887 -2.80 -40.89 48.65
N CYS A 888 -1.78 -40.37 47.96
CA CYS A 888 -0.42 -40.93 47.93
C CYS A 888 0.23 -41.16 49.30
N PRO A 889 0.15 -40.23 50.27
CA PRO A 889 0.72 -40.44 51.62
C PRO A 889 -0.07 -41.45 52.46
N ARG A 890 -1.36 -41.68 52.15
CA ARG A 890 -2.29 -42.48 52.95
C ARG A 890 -2.47 -43.89 52.43
N HIS A 891 -2.23 -44.09 51.14
CA HIS A 891 -2.40 -45.36 50.44
C HIS A 891 -1.09 -45.76 49.79
N ALA A 892 -0.57 -46.95 50.13
CA ALA A 892 0.65 -47.47 49.54
C ALA A 892 0.49 -47.70 48.02
N GLU A 893 1.53 -47.56 47.22
CA GLU A 893 1.46 -47.93 45.80
C GLU A 893 1.13 -49.42 45.61
N LEU A 894 0.66 -49.79 44.41
CA LEU A 894 0.53 -51.18 44.02
C LEU A 894 1.90 -51.88 44.05
N SER A 895 1.98 -53.06 44.64
CA SER A 895 3.16 -53.93 44.54
C SER A 895 3.37 -54.39 43.10
N ASP A 896 4.57 -54.85 42.73
CA ASP A 896 4.85 -55.34 41.36
C ASP A 896 3.93 -56.49 40.95
N ARG A 897 3.54 -57.33 41.92
CA ARG A 897 2.59 -58.43 41.69
C ARG A 897 1.18 -57.91 41.41
N GLU A 898 0.74 -56.87 42.11
CA GLU A 898 -0.56 -56.23 41.87
C GLU A 898 -0.53 -55.44 40.54
N TRP A 899 0.57 -54.77 40.22
CA TRP A 899 0.76 -54.08 38.95
C TRP A 899 0.66 -55.05 37.78
N ALA A 900 1.40 -56.16 37.81
CA ALA A 900 1.34 -57.20 36.78
C ALA A 900 -0.04 -57.88 36.68
N LYS A 901 -0.84 -57.89 37.78
CA LYS A 901 -2.21 -58.41 37.76
C LYS A 901 -3.17 -57.46 37.05
N TYR A 902 -3.11 -56.16 37.35
CA TYR A 902 -4.08 -55.17 36.85
C TYR A 902 -3.65 -54.53 35.53
N PHE A 903 -2.35 -54.49 35.26
CA PHE A 903 -1.71 -53.86 34.11
C PHE A 903 -0.65 -54.80 33.49
N PRO A 904 -1.04 -56.01 33.03
CA PRO A 904 -0.10 -57.08 32.64
C PRO A 904 0.86 -56.73 31.49
N ASP A 905 0.50 -55.74 30.65
CA ASP A 905 1.24 -55.35 29.45
C ASP A 905 1.62 -53.85 29.42
N ILE A 906 1.55 -53.18 30.58
CA ILE A 906 1.88 -51.75 30.72
C ILE A 906 3.07 -51.60 31.66
N GLU A 907 4.09 -50.89 31.20
CA GLU A 907 5.27 -50.57 32.01
C GLU A 907 4.87 -49.78 33.27
N ARG A 908 5.57 -50.04 34.39
CA ARG A 908 5.24 -49.40 35.66
C ARG A 908 5.46 -47.89 35.56
N VAL A 909 4.39 -47.12 35.73
CA VAL A 909 4.46 -45.66 35.80
C VAL A 909 4.50 -45.20 37.27
N PRO A 910 5.20 -44.09 37.57
CA PRO A 910 5.09 -43.44 38.87
C PRO A 910 3.63 -43.07 39.16
N VAL A 911 3.13 -43.61 40.25
CA VAL A 911 1.75 -43.46 40.69
C VAL A 911 1.66 -42.22 41.58
N CYS A 912 2.63 -42.15 42.50
CA CYS A 912 3.05 -40.99 43.28
C CYS A 912 4.48 -40.61 42.83
#